data_AF-A0A2V7QGZ9-F1
#
_entry.id   AF-A0A2V7QGZ9-F1
#
_cell.length_a   1.000
_cell.length_b   1.000
_cell.length_c   1.000
_cell.angle_alpha   90.00
_cell.angle_beta   90.00
_cell.angle_gamma   90.00
#
_symmetry.space_group_name_H-M   'P 1'
#
loop_
_entity.id
_entity.type
_entity.pdbx_description
1 polymer ?
#
loop_
_entity_poly.entity_id
_entity_poly.type
_entity_poly.pdbx_seq_one_letter_code
_entity_poly.pdbx_strand_id
1 'polypeptide(L)'
;MGRRAAAPLLELRRGLVGTREIRTMQTSSILVDKAQQLAAAGRHTEVIAYLGARDASDLDGSPDLALLYGTAQARLGRHDEGLRWLDAALERARSGGERAVESRALNARGAMALVSGRLDEAADYCTRALMLASLDGALATVGRCSNNLGIVSNLRGRHAEAIGSWEIARAAFDRAGWRQGVGECHHNLGITYREQGALDRALAEANRAVAEAEVSGDHTLWALTLRGRAEIRISRGELQLARRELDRVRDLRTRAPDPADEAEDARVVASLLVAEGQWAAAEGALRDVIARAEAHERPLLQAEATRDLSMVLRGTGRRADAQTAARTATDIFTRLGAEGELRNLARQTWDEDFAAELRGSLAPLHVAQELADAGRYVELLTYLSGRSQEELEHSPMLTLLCGIAHSRLGRLDLGQQWAMVAQLRARMLGDRTLEVRALNVSGAVALERGGIDEASYFFTRAQEQAMQDNDMATVGRCANNLGIIANMQGDYARAVGAYTRAIAAYEQARYHRGIAESRHNLGITYREQGRLDHALEAADAAVRDAEWLDDRGFKAQALAGRAEIRLAQGKPELAIREAQEALAIHRERNDGVLEMEDLRIVAGALGLAGKMRDAEDMLRAVIARATEHDRPLLVATAQRDLAGLLHRTGDGAAATAMARAARATFDRLGANAEVGKLDAFEATLPVAPR
;
A
#
# COMPACT_ATOMS: atom_id res chain seq x y z
N MET A 1 63.86 -11.56 45.16
CA MET A 1 64.32 -12.97 45.21
C MET A 1 63.49 -13.78 44.24
N GLY A 2 64.01 -14.01 43.03
CA GLY A 2 63.30 -14.66 41.92
C GLY A 2 63.51 -16.16 41.91
N ARG A 3 62.45 -16.90 41.56
CA ARG A 3 62.53 -18.33 41.21
C ARG A 3 61.84 -18.58 39.87
N ARG A 4 62.65 -19.14 38.96
CA ARG A 4 62.42 -20.19 37.97
C ARG A 4 61.15 -20.12 37.10
N ALA A 5 61.38 -20.11 35.79
CA ALA A 5 60.62 -20.94 34.86
C ALA A 5 61.57 -21.47 33.77
N ALA A 6 61.51 -22.78 33.54
CA ALA A 6 62.26 -23.50 32.54
C ALA A 6 61.54 -23.42 31.18
N ALA A 7 62.31 -23.30 30.09
CA ALA A 7 61.92 -23.75 28.75
C ALA A 7 62.17 -25.29 28.66
N PRO A 8 61.56 -26.06 27.73
CA PRO A 8 61.99 -25.98 26.32
C PRO A 8 60.98 -26.35 25.20
N LEU A 9 61.32 -25.89 23.99
CA LEU A 9 61.20 -26.51 22.64
C LEU A 9 59.83 -26.72 21.94
N LEU A 10 59.63 -25.91 20.88
CA LEU A 10 59.34 -26.26 19.46
C LEU A 10 58.66 -27.63 19.18
N GLU A 11 57.55 -27.75 18.44
CA GLU A 11 57.47 -27.56 16.97
C GLU A 11 56.01 -27.58 16.42
N LEU A 12 55.81 -26.91 15.27
CA LEU A 12 54.88 -27.23 14.17
C LEU A 12 53.38 -27.44 14.45
N ARG A 13 52.58 -26.35 14.43
CA ARG A 13 51.13 -26.45 14.09
C ARG A 13 50.53 -25.25 13.35
N ARG A 14 51.32 -24.46 12.61
CA ARG A 14 50.84 -23.27 11.87
C ARG A 14 50.80 -23.40 10.34
N GLY A 15 51.18 -24.54 9.77
CA GLY A 15 51.14 -24.75 8.31
C GLY A 15 49.88 -25.39 7.75
N LEU A 16 49.04 -26.03 8.57
CA LEU A 16 47.89 -26.83 8.11
C LEU A 16 46.53 -26.14 8.27
N VAL A 17 46.40 -25.11 9.12
CA VAL A 17 45.13 -24.40 9.33
C VAL A 17 44.89 -23.40 8.21
N GLY A 18 45.88 -22.58 7.86
CA GLY A 18 45.77 -21.60 6.77
C GLY A 18 45.62 -22.23 5.39
N THR A 19 46.32 -23.33 5.08
CA THR A 19 46.14 -24.04 3.80
C THR A 19 44.82 -24.82 3.74
N ARG A 20 44.30 -25.29 4.89
CA ARG A 20 43.02 -25.99 4.94
C ARG A 20 41.89 -24.99 4.78
N GLU A 21 41.87 -23.87 5.52
CA GLU A 21 40.89 -22.77 5.39
C GLU A 21 40.87 -22.15 3.99
N ILE A 22 42.03 -21.85 3.41
CA ILE A 22 42.09 -21.32 2.03
C ILE A 22 41.55 -22.36 1.03
N ARG A 23 41.84 -23.65 1.25
CA ARG A 23 41.34 -24.74 0.41
C ARG A 23 39.84 -25.02 0.65
N THR A 24 39.31 -24.88 1.86
CA THR A 24 37.86 -24.95 2.12
C THR A 24 37.12 -23.74 1.54
N MET A 25 37.68 -22.53 1.63
CA MET A 25 37.07 -21.34 1.00
C MET A 25 37.07 -21.45 -0.54
N GLN A 26 38.17 -21.90 -1.15
CA GLN A 26 38.24 -22.15 -2.60
C GLN A 26 37.30 -23.28 -3.04
N THR A 27 37.18 -24.35 -2.25
CA THR A 27 36.26 -25.47 -2.56
C THR A 27 34.81 -25.03 -2.41
N SER A 28 34.48 -24.27 -1.35
CA SER A 28 33.14 -23.70 -1.12
C SER A 28 32.72 -22.77 -2.27
N SER A 29 33.62 -21.89 -2.74
CA SER A 29 33.35 -21.01 -3.89
C SER A 29 33.00 -21.80 -5.17
N ILE A 30 33.76 -22.85 -5.50
CA ILE A 30 33.50 -23.68 -6.70
C ILE A 30 32.19 -24.45 -6.59
N LEU A 31 31.87 -24.96 -5.40
CA LEU A 31 30.61 -25.65 -5.14
C LEU A 31 29.42 -24.70 -5.30
N VAL A 32 29.52 -23.50 -4.73
CA VAL A 32 28.50 -22.46 -4.82
C VAL A 32 28.29 -22.05 -6.29
N ASP A 33 29.35 -21.74 -7.03
CA ASP A 33 29.25 -21.30 -8.42
C ASP A 33 28.53 -22.33 -9.30
N LYS A 34 28.90 -23.62 -9.17
CA LYS A 34 28.25 -24.69 -9.94
C LYS A 34 26.79 -24.89 -9.53
N ALA A 35 26.49 -24.88 -8.22
CA ALA A 35 25.12 -25.00 -7.74
C ALA A 35 24.24 -23.81 -8.19
N GLN A 36 24.79 -22.60 -8.17
CA GLN A 36 24.14 -21.39 -8.66
C GLN A 36 23.86 -21.48 -10.18
N GLN A 37 24.82 -21.94 -10.97
CA GLN A 37 24.62 -22.14 -12.42
C GLN A 37 23.51 -23.15 -12.72
N LEU A 38 23.50 -24.28 -12.01
CA LEU A 38 22.43 -25.28 -12.14
C LEU A 38 21.07 -24.71 -11.74
N ALA A 39 21.01 -24.00 -10.61
CA ALA A 39 19.78 -23.38 -10.12
C ALA A 39 19.26 -22.28 -11.06
N ALA A 40 20.15 -21.44 -11.60
CA ALA A 40 19.83 -20.39 -12.57
C ALA A 40 19.32 -20.97 -13.90
N ALA A 41 19.81 -22.15 -14.29
CA ALA A 41 19.31 -22.91 -15.43
C ALA A 41 18.01 -23.70 -15.14
N GLY A 42 17.44 -23.57 -13.93
CA GLY A 42 16.22 -24.30 -13.54
C GLY A 42 16.41 -25.79 -13.27
N ARG A 43 17.67 -26.29 -13.24
CA ARG A 43 18.00 -27.73 -13.11
C ARG A 43 17.99 -28.17 -11.64
N HIS A 44 16.87 -27.98 -10.95
CA HIS A 44 16.74 -28.20 -9.49
C HIS A 44 16.97 -29.65 -9.08
N THR A 45 16.60 -30.63 -9.90
CA THR A 45 16.92 -32.05 -9.68
C THR A 45 18.43 -32.29 -9.62
N GLU A 46 19.19 -31.60 -10.47
CA GLU A 46 20.64 -31.72 -10.50
C GLU A 46 21.31 -30.92 -9.39
N VAL A 47 20.73 -29.79 -8.95
CA VAL A 47 21.16 -29.11 -7.72
C VAL A 47 21.07 -30.07 -6.54
N ILE A 48 19.94 -30.77 -6.39
CA ILE A 48 19.74 -31.74 -5.31
C ILE A 48 20.72 -32.90 -5.43
N ALA A 49 20.89 -33.48 -6.63
CA ALA A 49 21.83 -34.59 -6.82
C ALA A 49 23.28 -34.17 -6.55
N TYR A 50 23.66 -32.96 -6.98
CA TYR A 50 25.01 -32.43 -6.85
C TYR A 50 25.38 -32.09 -5.41
N LEU A 51 24.45 -31.50 -4.67
CA LEU A 51 24.65 -31.08 -3.27
C LEU A 51 24.36 -32.22 -2.28
N GLY A 52 23.36 -33.06 -2.54
CA GLY A 52 22.97 -34.17 -1.68
C GLY A 52 23.95 -35.36 -1.70
N ALA A 53 24.87 -35.42 -2.68
CA ALA A 53 25.96 -36.40 -2.71
C ALA A 53 27.19 -35.98 -1.87
N ARG A 54 27.11 -34.85 -1.15
CA ARG A 54 28.18 -34.31 -0.31
C ARG A 54 27.97 -34.65 1.15
N ASP A 55 29.03 -34.57 1.96
CA ASP A 55 28.90 -34.73 3.40
C ASP A 55 28.03 -33.60 3.98
N ALA A 56 27.16 -33.94 4.92
CA ALA A 56 26.27 -32.96 5.56
C ALA A 56 27.04 -31.76 6.15
N SER A 57 28.27 -31.99 6.62
CA SER A 57 29.17 -30.95 7.12
C SER A 57 29.56 -29.90 6.07
N ASP A 58 29.61 -30.26 4.78
CA ASP A 58 29.94 -29.33 3.69
C ASP A 58 28.78 -28.36 3.41
N LEU A 59 27.54 -28.86 3.52
CA LEU A 59 26.32 -28.04 3.40
C LEU A 59 26.08 -27.24 4.69
N ASP A 60 26.34 -27.83 5.85
CA ASP A 60 26.17 -27.21 7.15
C ASP A 60 27.14 -26.04 7.40
N GLY A 61 28.26 -25.98 6.67
CA GLY A 61 29.25 -24.90 6.78
C GLY A 61 28.98 -23.69 5.88
N SER A 62 28.01 -23.73 4.96
CA SER A 62 27.77 -22.65 3.97
C SER A 62 26.29 -22.27 3.88
N PRO A 63 25.91 -21.03 4.25
CA PRO A 63 24.51 -20.60 4.15
C PRO A 63 24.04 -20.48 2.70
N ASP A 64 24.92 -20.17 1.74
CA ASP A 64 24.59 -20.15 0.30
C ASP A 64 24.26 -21.55 -0.25
N LEU A 65 25.04 -22.57 0.11
CA LEU A 65 24.76 -23.95 -0.32
C LEU A 65 23.46 -24.47 0.30
N ALA A 66 23.24 -24.20 1.59
CA ALA A 66 21.98 -24.53 2.27
C ALA A 66 20.78 -23.83 1.61
N LEU A 67 20.91 -22.55 1.25
CA LEU A 67 19.88 -21.79 0.55
C LEU A 67 19.54 -22.39 -0.83
N LEU A 68 20.55 -22.71 -1.64
CA LEU A 68 20.37 -23.28 -2.98
C LEU A 68 19.74 -24.67 -2.90
N TYR A 69 20.20 -25.50 -1.96
CA TYR A 69 19.65 -26.83 -1.73
C TYR A 69 18.20 -26.76 -1.25
N GLY A 70 17.91 -25.94 -0.24
CA GLY A 70 16.56 -25.75 0.28
C GLY A 70 15.59 -25.22 -0.78
N THR A 71 16.02 -24.25 -1.59
CA THR A 71 15.21 -23.72 -2.69
C THR A 71 14.93 -24.78 -3.76
N ALA A 72 15.90 -25.62 -4.10
CA ALA A 72 15.72 -26.69 -5.07
C ALA A 72 14.76 -27.78 -4.55
N GLN A 73 14.90 -28.20 -3.29
CA GLN A 73 13.98 -29.15 -2.64
C GLN A 73 12.55 -28.61 -2.64
N ALA A 74 12.38 -27.35 -2.23
CA ALA A 74 11.12 -26.63 -2.24
C ALA A 74 10.46 -26.63 -3.63
N ARG A 75 11.23 -26.28 -4.69
CA ARG A 75 10.72 -26.23 -6.06
C ARG A 75 10.29 -27.60 -6.62
N LEU A 76 10.85 -28.70 -6.12
CA LEU A 76 10.45 -30.05 -6.50
C LEU A 76 9.36 -30.65 -5.59
N GLY A 77 8.68 -29.82 -4.79
CA GLY A 77 7.56 -30.26 -3.94
C GLY A 77 7.97 -30.94 -2.64
N ARG A 78 9.27 -30.97 -2.30
CA ARG A 78 9.76 -31.52 -1.02
C ARG A 78 9.75 -30.42 0.03
N HIS A 79 8.56 -29.93 0.37
CA HIS A 79 8.36 -28.72 1.16
C HIS A 79 9.01 -28.78 2.55
N ASP A 80 8.87 -29.88 3.28
CA ASP A 80 9.45 -30.04 4.62
C ASP A 80 10.99 -30.02 4.63
N GLU A 81 11.59 -30.69 3.64
CA GLU A 81 13.05 -30.68 3.47
C GLU A 81 13.52 -29.28 3.05
N GLY A 82 12.80 -28.65 2.12
CA GLY A 82 13.07 -27.29 1.67
C GLY A 82 13.04 -26.29 2.82
N LEU A 83 11.99 -26.30 3.64
CA LEU A 83 11.86 -25.42 4.81
C LEU A 83 12.98 -25.64 5.81
N ARG A 84 13.31 -26.90 6.15
CA ARG A 84 14.43 -27.21 7.05
C ARG A 84 15.75 -26.60 6.58
N TRP A 85 16.08 -26.74 5.29
CA TRP A 85 17.32 -26.17 4.75
C TRP A 85 17.28 -24.66 4.61
N LEU A 86 16.13 -24.06 4.32
CA LEU A 86 15.96 -22.60 4.29
C LEU A 86 16.10 -21.98 5.69
N ASP A 87 15.52 -22.59 6.73
CA ASP A 87 15.69 -22.15 8.13
C ASP A 87 17.15 -22.27 8.55
N ALA A 88 17.80 -23.39 8.20
CA ALA A 88 19.19 -23.60 8.52
C ALA A 88 20.13 -22.66 7.74
N ALA A 89 19.78 -22.25 6.51
CA ALA A 89 20.48 -21.21 5.77
C ALA A 89 20.32 -19.83 6.45
N LEU A 90 19.12 -19.52 6.92
CA LEU A 90 18.78 -18.27 7.57
C LEU A 90 19.52 -18.09 8.91
N GLU A 91 19.51 -19.11 9.77
CA GLU A 91 20.21 -19.09 11.06
C GLU A 91 21.72 -18.90 10.91
N ARG A 92 22.31 -19.58 9.91
CA ARG A 92 23.74 -19.47 9.61
C ARG A 92 24.11 -18.11 9.06
N ALA A 93 23.32 -17.59 8.11
CA ALA A 93 23.54 -16.26 7.57
C ALA A 93 23.51 -15.19 8.67
N ARG A 94 22.58 -15.30 9.63
CA ARG A 94 22.53 -14.42 10.81
C ARG A 94 23.75 -14.54 11.70
N SER A 95 24.14 -15.77 12.02
CA SER A 95 25.28 -16.05 12.89
C SER A 95 26.60 -15.58 12.28
N GLY A 96 26.73 -15.66 10.95
CA GLY A 96 27.89 -15.20 10.18
C GLY A 96 27.85 -13.72 9.78
N GLY A 97 26.73 -13.01 9.98
CA GLY A 97 26.57 -11.62 9.55
C GLY A 97 26.42 -11.44 8.03
N GLU A 98 26.02 -12.48 7.30
CA GLU A 98 25.91 -12.53 5.83
C GLU A 98 24.54 -12.01 5.35
N ARG A 99 24.32 -10.70 5.46
CA ARG A 99 23.03 -10.02 5.15
C ARG A 99 22.48 -10.30 3.74
N ALA A 100 23.36 -10.47 2.74
CA ALA A 100 22.97 -10.80 1.37
C ALA A 100 22.38 -12.22 1.22
N VAL A 101 22.86 -13.18 2.02
CA VAL A 101 22.28 -14.54 2.06
C VAL A 101 21.02 -14.55 2.91
N GLU A 102 21.02 -13.81 4.02
CA GLU A 102 19.87 -13.66 4.92
C GLU A 102 18.64 -13.14 4.15
N SER A 103 18.77 -12.04 3.41
CA SER A 103 17.66 -11.48 2.62
C SER A 103 17.12 -12.46 1.58
N ARG A 104 17.98 -13.22 0.89
CA ARG A 104 17.56 -14.24 -0.07
C ARG A 104 16.85 -15.42 0.60
N ALA A 105 17.33 -15.86 1.76
CA ALA A 105 16.72 -16.93 2.54
C ALA A 105 15.34 -16.52 3.08
N LEU A 106 15.21 -15.31 3.62
CA LEU A 106 13.93 -14.73 4.03
C LEU A 106 12.95 -14.67 2.85
N ASN A 107 13.39 -14.19 1.68
CA ASN A 107 12.52 -14.15 0.50
C ASN A 107 12.07 -15.55 0.05
N ALA A 108 12.96 -16.55 0.08
CA ALA A 108 12.61 -17.93 -0.24
C ALA A 108 11.62 -18.52 0.78
N ARG A 109 11.76 -18.20 2.07
CA ARG A 109 10.79 -18.55 3.12
C ARG A 109 9.44 -17.89 2.88
N GLY A 110 9.43 -16.62 2.47
CA GLY A 110 8.21 -15.91 2.09
C GLY A 110 7.50 -16.55 0.89
N ALA A 111 8.25 -16.91 -0.15
CA ALA A 111 7.70 -17.63 -1.31
C ALA A 111 7.14 -19.02 -0.95
N MET A 112 7.77 -19.73 -0.01
CA MET A 112 7.23 -20.99 0.51
C MET A 112 5.97 -20.81 1.34
N ALA A 113 5.94 -19.78 2.19
CA ALA A 113 4.74 -19.42 2.93
C ALA A 113 3.57 -19.08 1.98
N LEU A 114 3.84 -18.37 0.87
CA LEU A 114 2.85 -18.13 -0.19
C LEU A 114 2.29 -19.43 -0.77
N VAL A 115 3.16 -20.35 -1.19
CA VAL A 115 2.73 -21.63 -1.78
C VAL A 115 1.90 -22.46 -0.79
N SER A 116 2.29 -22.46 0.48
CA SER A 116 1.53 -23.13 1.55
C SER A 116 0.30 -22.33 2.01
N GLY A 117 0.04 -21.15 1.45
CA GLY A 117 -1.13 -20.36 1.80
C GLY A 117 -1.06 -19.54 3.08
N ARG A 118 0.12 -19.40 3.69
CA ARG A 118 0.34 -18.62 4.92
C ARG A 118 0.69 -17.18 4.56
N LEU A 119 -0.30 -16.39 4.14
CA LEU A 119 -0.08 -15.05 3.59
C LEU A 119 0.52 -14.04 4.59
N ASP A 120 0.20 -14.13 5.88
CA ASP A 120 0.78 -13.25 6.91
C ASP A 120 2.27 -13.53 7.12
N GLU A 121 2.66 -14.80 7.25
CA GLU A 121 4.07 -15.19 7.30
C GLU A 121 4.81 -14.77 6.03
N ALA A 122 4.18 -14.96 4.87
CA ALA A 122 4.76 -14.54 3.60
C ALA A 122 5.04 -13.03 3.57
N ALA A 123 4.09 -12.22 4.04
CA ALA A 123 4.24 -10.77 4.12
C ALA A 123 5.40 -10.37 5.06
N ASP A 124 5.49 -10.97 6.25
CA ASP A 124 6.56 -10.70 7.21
C ASP A 124 7.95 -11.03 6.60
N TYR A 125 8.10 -12.25 6.11
CA TYR A 125 9.37 -12.71 5.53
C TYR A 125 9.80 -11.86 4.33
N CYS A 126 8.86 -11.53 3.42
CA CYS A 126 9.19 -10.71 2.25
C CYS A 126 9.49 -9.25 2.64
N THR A 127 8.83 -8.69 3.65
CA THR A 127 9.09 -7.33 4.13
C THR A 127 10.48 -7.23 4.75
N ARG A 128 10.84 -8.19 5.62
CA ARG A 128 12.18 -8.25 6.24
C ARG A 128 13.27 -8.47 5.20
N ALA A 129 13.01 -9.32 4.20
CA ALA A 129 13.91 -9.52 3.07
C ALA A 129 14.10 -8.24 2.25
N LEU A 130 13.02 -7.52 1.96
CA LEU A 130 13.03 -6.27 1.22
C LEU A 130 13.83 -5.18 1.95
N MET A 131 13.66 -5.07 3.26
CA MET A 131 14.41 -4.12 4.10
C MET A 131 15.92 -4.37 4.00
N LEU A 132 16.36 -5.61 4.23
CA LEU A 132 17.78 -5.98 4.13
C LEU A 132 18.33 -5.79 2.72
N ALA A 133 17.59 -6.24 1.70
CA ALA A 133 18.01 -6.11 0.30
C ALA A 133 18.11 -4.64 -0.15
N SER A 134 17.26 -3.76 0.37
CA SER A 134 17.28 -2.32 0.05
C SER A 134 18.50 -1.64 0.65
N LEU A 135 18.89 -2.00 1.89
CA LEU A 135 20.10 -1.47 2.54
C LEU A 135 21.38 -1.90 1.83
N ASP A 136 21.41 -3.13 1.31
CA ASP A 136 22.57 -3.69 0.62
C ASP A 136 22.60 -3.38 -0.89
N GLY A 137 21.58 -2.68 -1.41
CA GLY A 137 21.47 -2.35 -2.83
C GLY A 137 21.26 -3.57 -3.75
N ALA A 138 20.76 -4.69 -3.21
CA ALA A 138 20.57 -5.95 -3.92
C ALA A 138 19.30 -5.91 -4.80
N LEU A 139 19.37 -5.21 -5.94
CA LEU A 139 18.23 -4.91 -6.82
C LEU A 139 17.42 -6.15 -7.25
N ALA A 140 18.06 -7.27 -7.59
CA ALA A 140 17.35 -8.49 -7.97
C ALA A 140 16.52 -9.07 -6.80
N THR A 141 17.03 -8.98 -5.57
CA THR A 141 16.32 -9.43 -4.36
C THR A 141 15.19 -8.47 -4.02
N VAL A 142 15.41 -7.15 -4.12
CA VAL A 142 14.35 -6.14 -4.01
C VAL A 142 13.20 -6.46 -4.97
N GLY A 143 13.53 -6.75 -6.23
CA GLY A 143 12.55 -7.16 -7.24
C GLY A 143 11.72 -8.37 -6.82
N ARG A 144 12.37 -9.45 -6.36
CA ARG A 144 11.69 -10.67 -5.89
C ARG A 144 10.77 -10.41 -4.69
N CYS A 145 11.26 -9.67 -3.69
CA CYS A 145 10.50 -9.38 -2.49
C CYS A 145 9.26 -8.54 -2.81
N SER A 146 9.43 -7.48 -3.61
CA SER A 146 8.31 -6.65 -4.04
C SER A 146 7.31 -7.42 -4.91
N ASN A 147 7.77 -8.33 -5.78
CA ASN A 147 6.86 -9.17 -6.55
C ASN A 147 6.01 -10.08 -5.65
N ASN A 148 6.63 -10.74 -4.67
CA ASN A 148 5.93 -11.59 -3.69
C ASN A 148 4.96 -10.78 -2.83
N LEU A 149 5.34 -9.59 -2.37
CA LEU A 149 4.43 -8.68 -1.65
C LEU A 149 3.27 -8.22 -2.53
N GLY A 150 3.50 -8.01 -3.83
CA GLY A 150 2.44 -7.74 -4.79
C GLY A 150 1.44 -8.89 -4.89
N ILE A 151 1.91 -10.14 -4.94
CA ILE A 151 1.04 -11.33 -4.89
C ILE A 151 0.23 -11.37 -3.60
N VAL A 152 0.87 -11.18 -2.43
CA VAL A 152 0.16 -11.12 -1.14
C VAL A 152 -0.93 -10.04 -1.15
N SER A 153 -0.60 -8.82 -1.57
CA SER A 153 -1.54 -7.71 -1.61
C SER A 153 -2.67 -7.96 -2.61
N ASN A 154 -2.41 -8.60 -3.75
CA ASN A 154 -3.47 -8.97 -4.70
C ASN A 154 -4.41 -10.04 -4.14
N LEU A 155 -3.89 -11.06 -3.45
CA LEU A 155 -4.72 -12.10 -2.83
C LEU A 155 -5.60 -11.53 -1.71
N ARG A 156 -5.09 -10.52 -0.97
CA ARG A 156 -5.90 -9.71 -0.03
C ARG A 156 -6.83 -8.72 -0.75
N GLY A 157 -6.74 -8.63 -2.08
CA GLY A 157 -7.43 -7.71 -2.97
C GLY A 157 -7.21 -6.23 -2.63
N ARG A 158 -6.01 -5.90 -2.14
CA ARG A 158 -5.47 -4.54 -2.04
C ARG A 158 -4.77 -4.20 -3.36
N HIS A 159 -5.54 -4.07 -4.42
CA HIS A 159 -5.00 -3.99 -5.77
C HIS A 159 -4.08 -2.78 -6.01
N ALA A 160 -4.34 -1.63 -5.36
CA ALA A 160 -3.48 -0.46 -5.48
C ALA A 160 -2.07 -0.71 -4.90
N GLU A 161 -1.98 -1.33 -3.72
CA GLU A 161 -0.70 -1.75 -3.13
C GLU A 161 0.01 -2.80 -3.97
N ALA A 162 -0.76 -3.71 -4.55
CA ALA A 162 -0.25 -4.76 -5.41
C ALA A 162 0.37 -4.17 -6.69
N ILE A 163 -0.32 -3.22 -7.34
CA ILE A 163 0.20 -2.46 -8.50
C ILE A 163 1.50 -1.74 -8.14
N GLY A 164 1.52 -0.98 -7.04
CA GLY A 164 2.74 -0.30 -6.60
C GLY A 164 3.89 -1.27 -6.33
N SER A 165 3.60 -2.44 -5.76
CA SER A 165 4.60 -3.49 -5.51
C SER A 165 5.16 -4.09 -6.80
N TRP A 166 4.34 -4.34 -7.82
CA TRP A 166 4.83 -4.80 -9.13
C TRP A 166 5.60 -3.72 -9.89
N GLU A 167 5.24 -2.45 -9.74
CA GLU A 167 6.00 -1.35 -10.34
C GLU A 167 7.40 -1.21 -9.72
N ILE A 168 7.49 -1.32 -8.39
CA ILE A 168 8.77 -1.38 -7.68
C ILE A 168 9.57 -2.60 -8.14
N ALA A 169 8.92 -3.77 -8.21
CA ALA A 169 9.56 -5.01 -8.63
C ALA A 169 10.11 -4.91 -10.06
N ARG A 170 9.29 -4.41 -10.98
CA ARG A 170 9.65 -4.20 -12.40
C ARG A 170 10.84 -3.25 -12.53
N ALA A 171 10.82 -2.11 -11.86
CA ALA A 171 11.92 -1.14 -11.90
C ALA A 171 13.21 -1.73 -11.31
N ALA A 172 13.10 -2.52 -10.24
CA ALA A 172 14.24 -3.22 -9.64
C ALA A 172 14.81 -4.30 -10.57
N PHE A 173 13.96 -5.10 -11.22
CA PHE A 173 14.38 -6.11 -12.19
C PHE A 173 14.99 -5.52 -13.45
N ASP A 174 14.39 -4.45 -13.99
CA ASP A 174 14.92 -3.74 -15.15
C ASP A 174 16.33 -3.19 -14.88
N ARG A 175 16.53 -2.53 -13.74
CA ARG A 175 17.84 -2.05 -13.30
C ARG A 175 18.83 -3.17 -12.99
N ALA A 176 18.35 -4.35 -12.60
CA ALA A 176 19.17 -5.54 -12.40
C ALA A 176 19.46 -6.30 -13.72
N GLY A 177 18.89 -5.87 -14.85
CA GLY A 177 19.02 -6.55 -16.14
C GLY A 177 18.26 -7.88 -16.21
N TRP A 178 17.30 -8.13 -15.32
CA TRP A 178 16.62 -9.41 -15.20
C TRP A 178 15.25 -9.41 -15.90
N ARG A 179 15.26 -9.65 -17.20
CA ARG A 179 14.05 -9.58 -18.06
C ARG A 179 12.93 -10.54 -17.68
N GLN A 180 13.25 -11.75 -17.21
CA GLN A 180 12.23 -12.70 -16.76
C GLN A 180 11.34 -12.07 -15.67
N GLY A 181 11.96 -11.41 -14.68
CA GLY A 181 11.23 -10.72 -13.61
C GLY A 181 10.36 -9.55 -14.13
N VAL A 182 10.80 -8.85 -15.19
CA VAL A 182 9.99 -7.82 -15.84
C VAL A 182 8.74 -8.44 -16.50
N GLY A 183 8.89 -9.57 -17.19
CA GLY A 183 7.78 -10.33 -17.76
C GLY A 183 6.79 -10.84 -16.71
N GLU A 184 7.27 -11.37 -15.59
CA GLU A 184 6.44 -11.79 -14.44
C GLU A 184 5.64 -10.60 -13.87
N CYS A 185 6.25 -9.42 -13.74
CA CYS A 185 5.56 -8.23 -13.24
C CYS A 185 4.43 -7.80 -14.18
N HIS A 186 4.67 -7.80 -15.50
CA HIS A 186 3.63 -7.49 -16.49
C HIS A 186 2.50 -8.53 -16.48
N HIS A 187 2.81 -9.81 -16.28
CA HIS A 187 1.80 -10.85 -16.12
C HIS A 187 0.90 -10.58 -14.91
N ASN A 188 1.49 -10.29 -13.74
CA ASN A 188 0.76 -10.01 -12.51
C ASN A 188 -0.09 -8.72 -12.61
N LEU A 189 0.45 -7.66 -13.21
CA LEU A 189 -0.30 -6.44 -13.54
C LEU A 189 -1.51 -6.75 -14.43
N GLY A 190 -1.34 -7.62 -15.43
CA GLY A 190 -2.42 -8.07 -16.31
C GLY A 190 -3.56 -8.77 -15.56
N ILE A 191 -3.23 -9.66 -14.62
CA ILE A 191 -4.21 -10.34 -13.75
C ILE A 191 -5.00 -9.31 -12.95
N THR A 192 -4.32 -8.36 -12.32
CA THR A 192 -4.98 -7.40 -11.43
C THR A 192 -5.84 -6.38 -12.15
N TYR A 193 -5.43 -5.92 -13.33
CA TYR A 193 -6.30 -5.11 -14.16
C TYR A 193 -7.51 -5.91 -14.67
N ARG A 194 -7.37 -7.22 -14.92
CA ARG A 194 -8.51 -8.09 -15.26
C ARG A 194 -9.49 -8.18 -14.10
N GLU A 195 -9.02 -8.38 -12.88
CA GLU A 195 -9.85 -8.41 -11.66
C GLU A 195 -10.59 -7.09 -11.41
N GLN A 196 -9.99 -5.95 -11.78
CA GLN A 196 -10.64 -4.63 -11.74
C GLN A 196 -11.63 -4.38 -12.89
N GLY A 197 -11.74 -5.30 -13.87
CA GLY A 197 -12.56 -5.12 -15.06
C GLY A 197 -11.95 -4.21 -16.13
N ALA A 198 -10.71 -3.73 -15.95
CA ALA A 198 -9.99 -2.89 -16.90
C ALA A 198 -9.36 -3.73 -18.03
N LEU A 199 -10.20 -4.43 -18.80
CA LEU A 199 -9.78 -5.48 -19.74
C LEU A 199 -8.85 -5.00 -20.87
N ASP A 200 -8.93 -3.74 -21.30
CA ASP A 200 -8.00 -3.18 -22.30
C ASP A 200 -6.59 -2.99 -21.71
N ARG A 201 -6.50 -2.46 -20.48
CA ARG A 201 -5.22 -2.33 -19.77
C ARG A 201 -4.63 -3.69 -19.44
N ALA A 202 -5.46 -4.63 -18.99
CA ALA A 202 -5.06 -6.00 -18.73
C ALA A 202 -4.43 -6.66 -19.96
N LEU A 203 -5.06 -6.53 -21.12
CA LEU A 203 -4.54 -7.09 -22.37
C LEU A 203 -3.24 -6.41 -22.81
N ALA A 204 -3.11 -5.09 -22.62
CA ALA A 204 -1.87 -4.36 -22.92
C ALA A 204 -0.69 -4.86 -22.08
N GLU A 205 -0.87 -5.06 -20.77
CA GLU A 205 0.17 -5.62 -19.91
C GLU A 205 0.46 -7.08 -20.24
N ALA A 206 -0.55 -7.90 -20.52
CA ALA A 206 -0.34 -9.28 -20.94
C ALA A 206 0.42 -9.39 -22.27
N ASN A 207 0.22 -8.46 -23.21
CA ASN A 207 0.99 -8.40 -24.45
C ASN A 207 2.48 -8.11 -24.19
N ARG A 208 2.78 -7.20 -23.26
CA ARG A 208 4.17 -6.92 -22.84
C ARG A 208 4.79 -8.14 -22.16
N ALA A 209 4.04 -8.81 -21.28
CA ALA A 209 4.50 -10.02 -20.61
C ALA A 209 4.90 -11.13 -21.61
N VAL A 210 4.05 -11.39 -22.60
CA VAL A 210 4.35 -12.39 -23.65
C VAL A 210 5.55 -11.98 -24.50
N ALA A 211 5.68 -10.70 -24.84
CA ALA A 211 6.83 -10.21 -25.61
C ALA A 211 8.16 -10.37 -24.85
N GLU A 212 8.18 -10.02 -23.56
CA GLU A 212 9.36 -10.23 -22.70
C GLU A 212 9.70 -11.73 -22.57
N ALA A 213 8.69 -12.58 -22.39
CA ALA A 213 8.87 -14.02 -22.28
C ALA A 213 9.43 -14.63 -23.57
N GLU A 214 8.89 -14.26 -24.73
CA GLU A 214 9.37 -14.72 -26.04
C GLU A 214 10.83 -14.31 -26.28
N VAL A 215 11.19 -13.06 -25.98
CA VAL A 215 12.57 -12.56 -26.14
C VAL A 215 13.53 -13.24 -25.15
N SER A 216 13.07 -13.65 -23.97
CA SER A 216 13.90 -14.31 -22.96
C SER A 216 14.28 -15.75 -23.33
N GLY A 217 13.52 -16.40 -24.21
CA GLY A 217 13.68 -17.82 -24.55
C GLY A 217 13.21 -18.80 -23.45
N ASP A 218 12.68 -18.30 -22.35
CA ASP A 218 12.13 -19.10 -21.25
C ASP A 218 10.76 -19.68 -21.61
N HIS A 219 10.73 -20.99 -21.87
CA HIS A 219 9.51 -21.68 -22.28
C HIS A 219 8.47 -21.77 -21.16
N THR A 220 8.90 -21.81 -19.90
CA THR A 220 8.01 -21.86 -18.74
C THR A 220 7.32 -20.50 -18.55
N LEU A 221 8.10 -19.41 -18.58
CA LEU A 221 7.55 -18.06 -18.54
C LEU A 221 6.65 -17.76 -19.75
N TRP A 222 6.99 -18.30 -20.93
CA TRP A 222 6.16 -18.12 -22.11
C TRP A 222 4.80 -18.83 -21.97
N ALA A 223 4.79 -20.06 -21.45
CA ALA A 223 3.55 -20.78 -21.16
C ALA A 223 2.69 -20.03 -20.13
N LEU A 224 3.30 -19.55 -19.03
CA LEU A 224 2.65 -18.75 -17.99
C LEU A 224 1.99 -17.48 -18.56
N THR A 225 2.73 -16.71 -19.35
CA THR A 225 2.25 -15.43 -19.91
C THR A 225 1.18 -15.64 -20.97
N LEU A 226 1.28 -16.68 -21.80
CA LEU A 226 0.25 -17.07 -22.75
C LEU A 226 -1.04 -17.53 -22.04
N ARG A 227 -0.93 -18.35 -20.97
CA ARG A 227 -2.08 -18.74 -20.14
C ARG A 227 -2.80 -17.51 -19.60
N GLY A 228 -2.07 -16.58 -18.97
CA GLY A 228 -2.65 -15.36 -18.41
C GLY A 228 -3.36 -14.50 -19.46
N ARG A 229 -2.76 -14.37 -20.67
CA ARG A 229 -3.39 -13.64 -21.77
C ARG A 229 -4.63 -14.35 -22.30
N ALA A 230 -4.61 -15.68 -22.39
CA ALA A 230 -5.77 -16.47 -22.79
C ALA A 230 -6.94 -16.26 -21.82
N GLU A 231 -6.68 -16.22 -20.50
CA GLU A 231 -7.70 -15.94 -19.48
C GLU A 231 -8.33 -14.55 -19.67
N ILE A 232 -7.52 -13.52 -19.94
CA ILE A 232 -8.01 -12.17 -20.26
C ILE A 232 -8.87 -12.17 -21.54
N ARG A 233 -8.45 -12.91 -22.56
CA ARG A 233 -9.20 -13.03 -23.82
C ARG A 233 -10.53 -13.75 -23.63
N ILE A 234 -10.61 -14.76 -22.77
CA ILE A 234 -11.88 -15.39 -22.38
C ILE A 234 -12.81 -14.34 -21.75
N SER A 235 -12.33 -13.52 -20.82
CA SER A 235 -13.12 -12.44 -20.22
C SER A 235 -13.60 -11.39 -21.23
N ARG A 236 -12.90 -11.22 -22.37
CA ARG A 236 -13.29 -10.34 -23.48
C ARG A 236 -14.20 -11.01 -24.51
N GLY A 237 -14.48 -12.31 -24.40
CA GLY A 237 -15.23 -13.08 -25.40
C GLY A 237 -14.42 -13.46 -26.65
N GLU A 238 -13.10 -13.30 -26.64
CA GLU A 238 -12.20 -13.59 -27.76
C GLU A 238 -11.81 -15.09 -27.82
N LEU A 239 -12.81 -15.97 -27.82
CA LEU A 239 -12.64 -17.41 -27.53
C LEU A 239 -11.71 -18.14 -28.50
N GLN A 240 -11.78 -17.82 -29.79
CA GLN A 240 -10.91 -18.44 -30.81
C GLN A 240 -9.44 -18.08 -30.64
N LEU A 241 -9.16 -16.86 -30.16
CA LEU A 241 -7.80 -16.42 -29.87
C LEU A 241 -7.27 -17.08 -28.59
N ALA A 242 -8.10 -17.18 -27.55
CA ALA A 242 -7.76 -17.90 -26.32
C ALA A 242 -7.47 -19.39 -26.60
N ARG A 243 -8.27 -20.04 -27.45
CA ARG A 243 -8.06 -21.45 -27.85
C ARG A 243 -6.67 -21.68 -28.45
N ARG A 244 -6.27 -20.84 -29.41
CA ARG A 244 -4.96 -20.94 -30.07
C ARG A 244 -3.81 -20.75 -29.08
N GLU A 245 -3.97 -19.86 -28.10
CA GLU A 245 -2.96 -19.64 -27.06
C GLU A 245 -2.85 -20.84 -26.12
N LEU A 246 -3.97 -21.43 -25.69
CA LEU A 246 -3.95 -22.62 -24.85
C LEU A 246 -3.42 -23.86 -25.60
N ASP A 247 -3.68 -23.98 -26.91
CA ASP A 247 -3.02 -25.00 -27.74
C ASP A 247 -1.50 -24.81 -27.76
N ARG A 248 -1.03 -23.55 -27.84
CA ARG A 248 0.40 -23.23 -27.78
C ARG A 248 1.00 -23.51 -26.41
N VAL A 249 0.28 -23.24 -25.32
CA VAL A 249 0.68 -23.61 -23.96
C VAL A 249 0.89 -25.12 -23.86
N ARG A 250 -0.05 -25.94 -24.37
CA ARG A 250 0.09 -27.41 -24.40
C ARG A 250 1.33 -27.87 -25.17
N ASP A 251 1.63 -27.26 -26.32
CA ASP A 251 2.83 -27.58 -27.10
C ASP A 251 4.11 -27.25 -26.33
N LEU A 252 4.13 -26.15 -25.56
CA LEU A 252 5.26 -25.77 -24.71
C LEU A 252 5.43 -26.76 -23.54
N ARG A 253 4.35 -27.16 -22.86
CA ARG A 253 4.38 -28.16 -21.77
C ARG A 253 4.85 -29.53 -22.22
N THR A 254 4.56 -29.91 -23.47
CA THR A 254 5.11 -31.16 -24.06
C THR A 254 6.64 -31.17 -24.11
N ARG A 255 7.27 -30.00 -24.26
CA ARG A 255 8.73 -29.84 -24.31
C ARG A 255 9.35 -29.58 -22.94
N ALA A 256 8.60 -28.97 -22.05
CA ALA A 256 9.02 -28.65 -20.68
C ALA A 256 7.86 -28.93 -19.71
N PRO A 257 7.68 -30.19 -19.26
CA PRO A 257 6.60 -30.57 -18.36
C PRO A 257 6.70 -29.87 -17.00
N ASP A 258 5.56 -29.43 -16.47
CA ASP A 258 5.45 -28.83 -15.14
C ASP A 258 4.08 -29.20 -14.53
N PRO A 259 4.01 -30.28 -13.74
CA PRO A 259 2.73 -30.81 -13.26
C PRO A 259 1.89 -29.83 -12.44
N ALA A 260 2.53 -28.91 -11.71
CA ALA A 260 1.81 -27.93 -10.89
C ALA A 260 1.14 -26.89 -11.78
N ASP A 261 1.87 -26.41 -12.78
CA ASP A 261 1.43 -25.38 -13.70
C ASP A 261 0.46 -25.93 -14.77
N GLU A 262 0.57 -27.21 -15.12
CA GLU A 262 -0.39 -27.91 -16.00
C GLU A 262 -1.80 -28.00 -15.38
N ALA A 263 -1.90 -28.07 -14.05
CA ALA A 263 -3.20 -28.01 -13.37
C ALA A 263 -3.84 -26.61 -13.47
N GLU A 264 -3.05 -25.54 -13.39
CA GLU A 264 -3.50 -24.16 -13.65
C GLU A 264 -3.89 -23.97 -15.12
N ASP A 265 -3.10 -24.52 -16.06
CA ASP A 265 -3.42 -24.50 -17.48
C ASP A 265 -4.79 -25.17 -17.73
N ALA A 266 -5.05 -26.31 -17.08
CA ALA A 266 -6.33 -27.02 -17.16
C ALA A 266 -7.51 -26.23 -16.55
N ARG A 267 -7.28 -25.46 -15.47
CA ARG A 267 -8.30 -24.56 -14.90
C ARG A 267 -8.74 -23.51 -15.92
N VAL A 268 -7.80 -22.87 -16.62
CA VAL A 268 -8.12 -21.86 -17.66
C VAL A 268 -8.79 -22.50 -18.89
N VAL A 269 -8.41 -23.74 -19.24
CA VAL A 269 -9.13 -24.53 -20.26
C VAL A 269 -10.58 -24.75 -19.83
N ALA A 270 -10.85 -25.06 -18.56
CA ALA A 270 -12.21 -25.18 -18.05
C ALA A 270 -13.00 -23.88 -18.18
N SER A 271 -12.40 -22.72 -17.89
CA SER A 271 -13.04 -21.41 -18.12
C SER A 271 -13.41 -21.19 -19.59
N LEU A 272 -12.57 -21.64 -20.53
CA LEU A 272 -12.89 -21.57 -21.96
C LEU A 272 -14.02 -22.52 -22.35
N LEU A 273 -14.05 -23.74 -21.80
CA LEU A 273 -15.14 -24.71 -21.99
C LEU A 273 -16.47 -24.15 -21.49
N VAL A 274 -16.48 -23.45 -20.36
CA VAL A 274 -17.66 -22.73 -19.84
C VAL A 274 -18.14 -21.68 -20.84
N ALA A 275 -17.22 -20.84 -21.33
CA ALA A 275 -17.55 -19.79 -22.31
C ALA A 275 -18.10 -20.35 -23.64
N GLU A 276 -17.73 -21.58 -23.99
CA GLU A 276 -18.24 -22.32 -25.16
C GLU A 276 -19.53 -23.13 -24.87
N GLY A 277 -20.04 -23.10 -23.63
CA GLY A 277 -21.24 -23.83 -23.22
C GLY A 277 -21.04 -25.34 -22.98
N GLN A 278 -19.79 -25.80 -22.89
CA GLN A 278 -19.43 -27.20 -22.66
C GLN A 278 -19.35 -27.54 -21.16
N TRP A 279 -20.46 -27.36 -20.45
CA TRP A 279 -20.54 -27.44 -18.98
C TRP A 279 -20.06 -28.77 -18.38
N ALA A 280 -20.42 -29.90 -18.98
CA ALA A 280 -20.02 -31.22 -18.47
C ALA A 280 -18.51 -31.46 -18.57
N ALA A 281 -17.90 -31.01 -19.68
CA ALA A 281 -16.46 -31.10 -19.86
C ALA A 281 -15.72 -30.16 -18.89
N ALA A 282 -16.25 -28.96 -18.66
CA ALA A 282 -15.73 -28.02 -17.68
C ALA A 282 -15.80 -28.57 -16.25
N GLU A 283 -16.93 -29.17 -15.83
CA GLU A 283 -17.06 -29.81 -14.52
C GLU A 283 -16.04 -30.94 -14.35
N GLY A 284 -15.88 -31.80 -15.36
CA GLY A 284 -14.89 -32.89 -15.34
C GLY A 284 -13.46 -32.38 -15.19
N ALA A 285 -13.10 -31.33 -15.95
CA ALA A 285 -11.77 -30.71 -15.89
C ALA A 285 -11.51 -30.09 -14.50
N LEU A 286 -12.46 -29.33 -13.94
CA LEU A 286 -12.30 -28.69 -12.64
C LEU A 286 -12.16 -29.71 -11.50
N ARG A 287 -12.87 -30.83 -11.54
CA ARG A 287 -12.72 -31.90 -10.55
C ARG A 287 -11.33 -32.55 -10.59
N ASP A 288 -10.76 -32.74 -11.78
CA ASP A 288 -9.39 -33.22 -11.94
C ASP A 288 -8.37 -32.21 -11.40
N VAL A 289 -8.56 -30.91 -11.67
CA VAL A 289 -7.72 -29.83 -11.09
C VAL A 289 -7.78 -29.85 -9.57
N ILE A 290 -8.97 -29.95 -8.96
CA ILE A 290 -9.15 -30.03 -7.50
C ILE A 290 -8.39 -31.24 -6.92
N ALA A 291 -8.54 -32.43 -7.53
CA ALA A 291 -7.86 -33.63 -7.07
C ALA A 291 -6.33 -33.52 -7.14
N ARG A 292 -5.79 -32.92 -8.21
CA ARG A 292 -4.34 -32.66 -8.34
C ARG A 292 -3.86 -31.63 -7.34
N ALA A 293 -4.63 -30.56 -7.11
CA ALA A 293 -4.30 -29.53 -6.13
C ALA A 293 -4.25 -30.09 -4.70
N GLU A 294 -5.18 -30.98 -4.34
CA GLU A 294 -5.18 -31.70 -3.06
C GLU A 294 -3.96 -32.63 -2.93
N ALA A 295 -3.68 -33.44 -3.96
CA ALA A 295 -2.55 -34.37 -3.96
C ALA A 295 -1.18 -33.68 -3.83
N HIS A 296 -1.09 -32.40 -4.23
CA HIS A 296 0.14 -31.61 -4.21
C HIS A 296 0.13 -30.47 -3.18
N GLU A 297 -0.83 -30.47 -2.25
CA GLU A 297 -0.96 -29.47 -1.19
C GLU A 297 -0.94 -28.02 -1.72
N ARG A 298 -1.76 -27.75 -2.73
CA ARG A 298 -1.93 -26.43 -3.36
C ARG A 298 -3.28 -25.82 -2.97
N PRO A 299 -3.43 -25.28 -1.75
CA PRO A 299 -4.73 -24.87 -1.24
C PRO A 299 -5.33 -23.68 -2.02
N LEU A 300 -4.51 -22.78 -2.57
CA LEU A 300 -5.01 -21.67 -3.38
C LEU A 300 -5.66 -22.16 -4.68
N LEU A 301 -4.95 -23.00 -5.46
CA LEU A 301 -5.50 -23.61 -6.68
C LEU A 301 -6.74 -24.48 -6.38
N GLN A 302 -6.72 -25.24 -5.29
CA GLN A 302 -7.88 -26.00 -4.84
C GLN A 302 -9.09 -25.08 -4.63
N ALA A 303 -8.90 -23.94 -3.95
CA ALA A 303 -9.97 -22.98 -3.69
C ALA A 303 -10.45 -22.30 -4.97
N GLU A 304 -9.56 -21.87 -5.86
CA GLU A 304 -9.91 -21.26 -7.15
C GLU A 304 -10.67 -22.21 -8.06
N ALA A 305 -10.22 -23.46 -8.19
CA ALA A 305 -10.92 -24.47 -8.98
C ALA A 305 -12.27 -24.86 -8.35
N THR A 306 -12.37 -24.89 -7.02
CA THR A 306 -13.64 -25.14 -6.31
C THR A 306 -14.61 -23.97 -6.47
N ARG A 307 -14.11 -22.72 -6.44
CA ARG A 307 -14.87 -21.51 -6.76
C ARG A 307 -15.41 -21.60 -8.18
N ASP A 308 -14.59 -21.93 -9.16
CA ASP A 308 -14.99 -22.07 -10.57
C ASP A 308 -16.02 -23.19 -10.74
N LEU A 309 -15.85 -24.32 -10.03
CA LEU A 309 -16.80 -25.43 -10.02
C LEU A 309 -18.16 -24.98 -9.48
N SER A 310 -18.18 -24.15 -8.42
CA SER A 310 -19.42 -23.59 -7.88
C SER A 310 -20.19 -22.79 -8.95
N MET A 311 -19.48 -22.04 -9.81
CA MET A 311 -20.10 -21.27 -10.90
C MET A 311 -20.66 -22.18 -11.99
N VAL A 312 -19.93 -23.26 -12.35
CA VAL A 312 -20.39 -24.29 -13.30
C VAL A 312 -21.67 -24.98 -12.79
N LEU A 313 -21.66 -25.45 -11.55
CA LEU A 313 -22.79 -26.11 -10.91
C LEU A 313 -24.02 -25.19 -10.85
N ARG A 314 -23.80 -23.90 -10.53
CA ARG A 314 -24.87 -22.90 -10.56
C ARG A 314 -25.43 -22.71 -11.97
N GLY A 315 -24.57 -22.60 -12.98
CA GLY A 315 -24.96 -22.48 -14.39
C GLY A 315 -25.78 -23.65 -14.91
N THR A 316 -25.58 -24.85 -14.37
CA THR A 316 -26.38 -26.06 -14.69
C THR A 316 -27.65 -26.22 -13.84
N GLY A 317 -27.96 -25.27 -12.95
CA GLY A 317 -29.15 -25.29 -12.09
C GLY A 317 -29.02 -26.11 -10.80
N ARG A 318 -27.84 -26.68 -10.52
CA ARG A 318 -27.55 -27.48 -9.31
C ARG A 318 -27.22 -26.59 -8.12
N ARG A 319 -28.19 -25.80 -7.65
CA ARG A 319 -28.00 -24.73 -6.66
C ARG A 319 -27.39 -25.21 -5.33
N ALA A 320 -27.88 -26.31 -4.77
CA ALA A 320 -27.38 -26.84 -3.49
C ALA A 320 -25.91 -27.28 -3.58
N ASP A 321 -25.54 -27.95 -4.68
CA ASP A 321 -24.16 -28.37 -4.92
C ASP A 321 -23.25 -27.15 -5.14
N ALA A 322 -23.75 -26.12 -5.84
CA ALA A 322 -23.03 -24.86 -6.04
C ALA A 322 -22.76 -24.12 -4.72
N GLN A 323 -23.76 -23.99 -3.86
CA GLN A 323 -23.59 -23.38 -2.52
C GLN A 323 -22.61 -24.20 -1.67
N THR A 324 -22.67 -25.53 -1.73
CA THR A 324 -21.72 -26.42 -1.02
C THR A 324 -20.29 -26.17 -1.49
N ALA A 325 -20.05 -26.18 -2.81
CA ALA A 325 -18.73 -25.87 -3.37
C ALA A 325 -18.27 -24.45 -3.00
N ALA A 326 -19.17 -23.45 -3.03
CA ALA A 326 -18.84 -22.08 -2.65
C ALA A 326 -18.46 -21.95 -1.17
N ARG A 327 -19.12 -22.68 -0.25
CA ARG A 327 -18.71 -22.77 1.16
C ARG A 327 -17.33 -23.39 1.31
N THR A 328 -17.06 -24.50 0.62
CA THR A 328 -15.72 -25.12 0.64
C THR A 328 -14.63 -24.16 0.15
N ALA A 329 -14.88 -23.44 -0.95
CA ALA A 329 -13.95 -22.42 -1.44
C ALA A 329 -13.77 -21.29 -0.40
N THR A 330 -14.87 -20.83 0.21
CA THR A 330 -14.86 -19.79 1.27
C THR A 330 -14.02 -20.22 2.47
N ASP A 331 -14.18 -21.45 2.94
CA ASP A 331 -13.42 -21.97 4.07
C ASP A 331 -11.91 -22.04 3.78
N ILE A 332 -11.55 -22.42 2.54
CA ILE A 332 -10.14 -22.45 2.13
C ILE A 332 -9.62 -21.01 2.00
N PHE A 333 -10.28 -20.13 1.25
CA PHE A 333 -9.83 -18.74 1.08
C PHE A 333 -9.73 -17.98 2.41
N THR A 334 -10.64 -18.24 3.35
CA THR A 334 -10.59 -17.67 4.71
C THR A 334 -9.33 -18.11 5.44
N ARG A 335 -9.00 -19.40 5.42
CA ARG A 335 -7.75 -19.91 6.02
C ARG A 335 -6.51 -19.35 5.34
N LEU A 336 -6.59 -19.04 4.05
CA LEU A 336 -5.50 -18.45 3.29
C LEU A 336 -5.38 -16.93 3.53
N GLY A 337 -6.42 -16.24 3.97
CA GLY A 337 -6.48 -14.78 3.96
C GLY A 337 -6.62 -14.20 2.54
N ALA A 338 -7.19 -14.96 1.60
CA ALA A 338 -7.41 -14.55 0.21
C ALA A 338 -8.71 -13.72 0.07
N GLU A 339 -8.72 -12.55 0.69
CA GLU A 339 -9.90 -11.68 0.81
C GLU A 339 -10.42 -11.14 -0.53
N GLY A 340 -9.55 -10.95 -1.51
CA GLY A 340 -9.95 -10.57 -2.87
C GLY A 340 -10.83 -11.63 -3.50
N GLU A 341 -10.47 -12.90 -3.31
CA GLU A 341 -11.22 -14.04 -3.83
C GLU A 341 -12.57 -14.23 -3.14
N LEU A 342 -12.62 -14.04 -1.82
CA LEU A 342 -13.88 -14.04 -1.06
C LEU A 342 -14.84 -12.96 -1.56
N ARG A 343 -14.33 -11.73 -1.81
CA ARG A 343 -15.14 -10.64 -2.37
C ARG A 343 -15.62 -10.95 -3.78
N ASN A 344 -14.75 -11.50 -4.62
CA ASN A 344 -15.10 -11.90 -5.98
C ASN A 344 -16.19 -12.97 -6.00
N LEU A 345 -16.13 -13.93 -5.07
CA LEU A 345 -17.15 -14.96 -4.89
C LEU A 345 -18.48 -14.38 -4.36
N ALA A 346 -18.43 -13.50 -3.36
CA ALA A 346 -19.62 -12.87 -2.76
C ALA A 346 -20.35 -11.90 -3.72
N ARG A 347 -19.64 -11.30 -4.68
CA ARG A 347 -20.21 -10.43 -5.73
C ARG A 347 -20.93 -11.19 -6.84
N GLN A 348 -20.77 -12.51 -6.91
CA GLN A 348 -21.49 -13.31 -7.89
C GLN A 348 -22.99 -13.31 -7.60
N THR A 349 -23.80 -13.65 -8.61
CA THR A 349 -25.24 -13.76 -8.45
C THR A 349 -25.60 -14.98 -7.60
N TRP A 350 -25.95 -14.73 -6.34
CA TRP A 350 -26.48 -15.71 -5.38
C TRP A 350 -27.89 -15.30 -4.95
N ASP A 351 -28.62 -16.21 -4.30
CA ASP A 351 -29.78 -15.82 -3.51
C ASP A 351 -29.35 -14.90 -2.34
N GLU A 352 -30.24 -14.00 -1.90
CA GLU A 352 -29.87 -12.93 -0.97
C GLU A 352 -29.38 -13.47 0.39
N ASP A 353 -29.98 -14.56 0.87
CA ASP A 353 -29.61 -15.19 2.14
C ASP A 353 -28.18 -15.73 2.07
N PHE A 354 -27.83 -16.47 1.00
CA PHE A 354 -26.48 -16.98 0.81
C PHE A 354 -25.47 -15.88 0.48
N ALA A 355 -25.87 -14.83 -0.25
CA ALA A 355 -25.01 -13.68 -0.49
C ALA A 355 -24.66 -12.96 0.81
N ALA A 356 -25.61 -12.84 1.74
CA ALA A 356 -25.38 -12.27 3.07
C ALA A 356 -24.44 -13.15 3.91
N GLU A 357 -24.59 -14.47 3.85
CA GLU A 357 -23.68 -15.44 4.49
C GLU A 357 -22.23 -15.23 4.01
N LEU A 358 -22.00 -15.18 2.69
CA LEU A 358 -20.67 -14.97 2.12
C LEU A 358 -20.07 -13.62 2.51
N ARG A 359 -20.87 -12.54 2.51
CA ARG A 359 -20.42 -11.20 2.95
C ARG A 359 -20.02 -11.16 4.44
N GLY A 360 -20.70 -11.94 5.28
CA GLY A 360 -20.38 -12.06 6.71
C GLY A 360 -19.02 -12.70 6.99
N SER A 361 -18.53 -13.56 6.09
CA SER A 361 -17.29 -14.33 6.23
C SER A 361 -15.99 -13.57 5.92
N LEU A 362 -16.07 -12.36 5.35
CA LEU A 362 -14.90 -11.53 5.07
C LEU A 362 -14.21 -11.12 6.39
N ALA A 363 -12.91 -11.42 6.50
CA ALA A 363 -12.14 -11.22 7.72
C ALA A 363 -12.38 -9.83 8.33
N PRO A 364 -12.56 -9.73 9.68
CA PRO A 364 -12.88 -8.49 10.38
C PRO A 364 -12.07 -7.27 9.92
N LEU A 365 -10.76 -7.47 9.70
CA LEU A 365 -9.85 -6.38 9.41
C LEU A 365 -10.06 -5.75 8.04
N HIS A 366 -10.28 -6.56 7.00
CA HIS A 366 -10.32 -6.03 5.64
C HIS A 366 -11.62 -5.31 5.34
N VAL A 367 -12.76 -5.80 5.82
CA VAL A 367 -14.01 -5.03 5.71
C VAL A 367 -13.90 -3.73 6.51
N ALA A 368 -13.27 -3.78 7.68
CA ALA A 368 -13.03 -2.59 8.47
C ALA A 368 -12.12 -1.59 7.72
N GLN A 369 -11.08 -2.07 7.05
CA GLN A 369 -10.17 -1.26 6.27
C GLN A 369 -10.84 -0.70 5.01
N GLU A 370 -11.64 -1.49 4.28
CA GLU A 370 -12.41 -1.01 3.12
C GLU A 370 -13.41 0.08 3.50
N LEU A 371 -14.14 -0.11 4.61
CA LEU A 371 -15.06 0.90 5.10
C LEU A 371 -14.31 2.16 5.55
N ALA A 372 -13.12 2.03 6.13
CA ALA A 372 -12.26 3.16 6.50
C ALA A 372 -11.74 3.91 5.27
N ASP A 373 -11.19 3.20 4.29
CA ASP A 373 -10.61 3.74 3.07
C ASP A 373 -11.69 4.40 2.18
N ALA A 374 -12.91 3.86 2.20
CA ALA A 374 -14.08 4.46 1.55
C ALA A 374 -14.69 5.63 2.35
N GLY A 375 -14.14 5.97 3.53
CA GLY A 375 -14.66 7.03 4.39
C GLY A 375 -16.03 6.74 5.02
N ARG A 376 -16.49 5.49 4.98
CA ARG A 376 -17.80 5.04 5.49
C ARG A 376 -17.72 4.75 7.00
N TYR A 377 -17.32 5.74 7.77
CA TYR A 377 -16.97 5.58 9.20
C TYR A 377 -18.15 5.18 10.10
N VAL A 378 -19.39 5.56 9.76
CA VAL A 378 -20.58 5.12 10.51
C VAL A 378 -20.77 3.61 10.35
N GLU A 379 -20.69 3.12 9.12
CA GLU A 379 -20.85 1.70 8.79
C GLU A 379 -19.69 0.88 9.33
N LEU A 380 -18.48 1.44 9.32
CA LEU A 380 -17.31 0.87 9.98
C LEU A 380 -17.58 0.63 11.47
N LEU A 381 -18.10 1.63 12.20
CA LEU A 381 -18.41 1.47 13.62
C LEU A 381 -19.55 0.46 13.84
N THR A 382 -20.58 0.44 12.99
CA THR A 382 -21.63 -0.59 13.06
C THR A 382 -21.03 -1.98 12.88
N TYR A 383 -20.17 -2.17 11.87
CA TYR A 383 -19.50 -3.42 11.59
C TYR A 383 -18.62 -3.89 12.76
N LEU A 384 -17.80 -2.99 13.31
CA LEU A 384 -16.90 -3.29 14.43
C LEU A 384 -17.66 -3.54 15.74
N SER A 385 -18.82 -2.89 15.94
CA SER A 385 -19.66 -3.10 17.13
C SER A 385 -20.34 -4.48 17.18
N GLY A 386 -20.47 -5.15 16.02
CA GLY A 386 -20.99 -6.51 15.93
C GLY A 386 -19.96 -7.60 16.23
N ARG A 387 -18.71 -7.22 16.56
CA ARG A 387 -17.61 -8.15 16.83
C ARG A 387 -17.48 -8.47 18.31
N SER A 388 -16.97 -9.66 18.60
CA SER A 388 -16.65 -10.06 19.96
C SER A 388 -15.53 -9.19 20.54
N GLN A 389 -15.56 -9.02 21.86
CA GLN A 389 -14.49 -8.33 22.57
C GLN A 389 -13.13 -9.01 22.32
N GLU A 390 -13.11 -10.34 22.22
CA GLU A 390 -11.92 -11.15 21.93
C GLU A 390 -11.32 -10.85 20.55
N GLU A 391 -12.14 -10.73 19.50
CA GLU A 391 -11.69 -10.36 18.14
C GLU A 391 -11.06 -8.96 18.10
N LEU A 392 -11.67 -7.99 18.79
CA LEU A 392 -11.10 -6.66 18.91
C LEU A 392 -9.81 -6.69 19.74
N GLU A 393 -9.77 -7.47 20.82
CA GLU A 393 -8.62 -7.65 21.72
C GLU A 393 -7.38 -8.19 21.03
N HIS A 394 -7.54 -9.16 20.13
CA HIS A 394 -6.42 -9.76 19.40
C HIS A 394 -5.96 -8.94 18.19
N SER A 395 -6.70 -7.92 17.77
CA SER A 395 -6.34 -7.07 16.62
C SER A 395 -6.14 -5.61 17.00
N PRO A 396 -4.90 -5.16 17.22
CA PRO A 396 -4.63 -3.76 17.50
C PRO A 396 -5.01 -2.85 16.30
N MET A 397 -5.02 -3.39 15.08
CA MET A 397 -5.42 -2.64 13.89
C MET A 397 -6.93 -2.36 13.87
N LEU A 398 -7.78 -3.33 14.23
CA LEU A 398 -9.22 -3.09 14.36
C LEU A 398 -9.51 -1.99 15.38
N THR A 399 -8.78 -1.98 16.50
CA THR A 399 -8.92 -0.89 17.48
C THR A 399 -8.41 0.45 16.99
N LEU A 400 -7.36 0.45 16.18
CA LEU A 400 -6.89 1.68 15.55
C LEU A 400 -7.94 2.23 14.59
N LEU A 401 -8.60 1.37 13.81
CA LEU A 401 -9.69 1.74 12.92
C LEU A 401 -10.91 2.25 13.68
N CYS A 402 -11.26 1.70 14.86
CA CYS A 402 -12.23 2.32 15.77
C CYS A 402 -11.84 3.77 16.11
N GLY A 403 -10.58 3.98 16.51
CA GLY A 403 -10.07 5.31 16.87
C GLY A 403 -10.16 6.31 15.72
N ILE A 404 -9.75 5.90 14.52
CA ILE A 404 -9.84 6.71 13.31
C ILE A 404 -11.31 7.02 13.00
N ALA A 405 -12.19 6.03 13.02
CA ALA A 405 -13.61 6.21 12.70
C ALA A 405 -14.31 7.18 13.68
N HIS A 406 -14.07 7.02 14.98
CA HIS A 406 -14.59 7.93 15.98
C HIS A 406 -14.07 9.37 15.81
N SER A 407 -12.76 9.53 15.56
CA SER A 407 -12.16 10.84 15.28
C SER A 407 -12.78 11.51 14.07
N ARG A 408 -12.91 10.78 12.95
CA ARG A 408 -13.49 11.30 11.69
C ARG A 408 -14.96 11.67 11.79
N LEU A 409 -15.68 11.10 12.76
CA LEU A 409 -17.07 11.45 13.09
C LEU A 409 -17.18 12.56 14.15
N GLY A 410 -16.08 13.23 14.50
CA GLY A 410 -16.04 14.31 15.50
C GLY A 410 -16.12 13.83 16.95
N ARG A 411 -16.10 12.52 17.20
CA ARG A 411 -16.15 11.91 18.55
C ARG A 411 -14.73 11.80 19.10
N LEU A 412 -14.06 12.95 19.26
CA LEU A 412 -12.63 13.05 19.54
C LEU A 412 -12.22 12.29 20.83
N ASP A 413 -13.07 12.30 21.87
CA ASP A 413 -12.86 11.57 23.13
C ASP A 413 -12.77 10.06 22.95
N LEU A 414 -13.74 9.49 22.23
CA LEU A 414 -13.71 8.08 21.89
C LEU A 414 -12.57 7.76 20.92
N GLY A 415 -12.29 8.65 19.96
CA GLY A 415 -11.18 8.51 19.03
C GLY A 415 -9.83 8.39 19.75
N GLN A 416 -9.60 9.26 20.74
CA GLN A 416 -8.39 9.22 21.56
C GLN A 416 -8.31 7.95 22.41
N GLN A 417 -9.40 7.55 23.07
CA GLN A 417 -9.42 6.34 23.89
C GLN A 417 -9.06 5.10 23.07
N TRP A 418 -9.68 4.93 21.89
CA TRP A 418 -9.40 3.79 21.00
C TRP A 418 -7.98 3.85 20.42
N ALA A 419 -7.46 5.02 20.07
CA ALA A 419 -6.07 5.16 19.64
C ALA A 419 -5.08 4.74 20.75
N MET A 420 -5.34 5.11 22.01
CA MET A 420 -4.53 4.66 23.15
C MET A 420 -4.64 3.16 23.39
N VAL A 421 -5.82 2.57 23.25
CA VAL A 421 -6.02 1.11 23.32
C VAL A 421 -5.21 0.41 22.23
N ALA A 422 -5.29 0.89 20.99
CA ALA A 422 -4.52 0.34 19.87
C ALA A 422 -3.01 0.43 20.12
N GLN A 423 -2.53 1.56 20.65
CA GLN A 423 -1.13 1.75 21.02
C GLN A 423 -0.68 0.74 22.09
N LEU A 424 -1.44 0.60 23.18
CA LEU A 424 -1.10 -0.32 24.27
C LEU A 424 -1.07 -1.79 23.80
N ARG A 425 -2.04 -2.18 22.97
CA ARG A 425 -2.10 -3.53 22.39
C ARG A 425 -0.95 -3.79 21.43
N ALA A 426 -0.68 -2.85 20.53
CA ALA A 426 0.46 -2.94 19.62
C ALA A 426 1.78 -3.11 20.39
N ARG A 427 1.97 -2.35 21.48
CA ARG A 427 3.13 -2.48 22.36
C ARG A 427 3.21 -3.86 23.04
N MET A 428 2.10 -4.38 23.55
CA MET A 428 2.06 -5.72 24.18
C MET A 428 2.42 -6.84 23.19
N LEU A 429 2.00 -6.69 21.93
CA LEU A 429 2.26 -7.64 20.85
C LEU A 429 3.62 -7.43 20.18
N GLY A 430 4.35 -6.37 20.54
CA GLY A 430 5.62 -6.01 19.90
C GLY A 430 5.48 -5.41 18.49
N ASP A 431 4.26 -5.02 18.07
CA ASP A 431 3.99 -4.37 16.79
C ASP A 431 4.34 -2.88 16.86
N ARG A 432 5.63 -2.58 16.66
CA ARG A 432 6.16 -1.21 16.72
C ARG A 432 5.55 -0.30 15.65
N THR A 433 5.36 -0.81 14.43
CA THR A 433 4.79 -0.05 13.32
C THR A 433 3.41 0.47 13.68
N LEU A 434 2.57 -0.39 14.26
CA LEU A 434 1.22 0.01 14.63
C LEU A 434 1.17 0.89 15.88
N GLU A 435 2.10 0.69 16.83
CA GLU A 435 2.28 1.59 17.97
C GLU A 435 2.55 3.02 17.49
N VAL A 436 3.45 3.20 16.53
CA VAL A 436 3.76 4.50 15.93
C VAL A 436 2.55 5.07 15.18
N ARG A 437 1.81 4.24 14.42
CA ARG A 437 0.58 4.69 13.75
C ARG A 437 -0.47 5.17 14.74
N ALA A 438 -0.62 4.50 15.88
CA ALA A 438 -1.55 4.89 16.93
C ALA A 438 -1.14 6.23 17.57
N LEU A 439 0.15 6.44 17.83
CA LEU A 439 0.67 7.74 18.29
C LEU A 439 0.38 8.87 17.30
N ASN A 440 0.56 8.63 16.00
CA ASN A 440 0.24 9.61 14.98
C ASN A 440 -1.27 9.94 14.94
N VAL A 441 -2.15 8.96 15.14
CA VAL A 441 -3.61 9.20 15.26
C VAL A 441 -3.92 10.03 16.51
N SER A 442 -3.31 9.73 17.66
CA SER A 442 -3.46 10.54 18.88
C SER A 442 -3.01 11.99 18.68
N GLY A 443 -1.92 12.22 17.94
CA GLY A 443 -1.48 13.56 17.57
C GLY A 443 -2.51 14.31 16.71
N ALA A 444 -3.12 13.64 15.74
CA ALA A 444 -4.17 14.23 14.90
C ALA A 444 -5.43 14.56 15.72
N VAL A 445 -5.86 13.67 16.61
CA VAL A 445 -7.01 13.91 17.50
C VAL A 445 -6.75 15.07 18.45
N ALA A 446 -5.55 15.16 19.04
CA ALA A 446 -5.16 16.27 19.89
C ALA A 446 -5.16 17.61 19.13
N LEU A 447 -4.69 17.61 17.88
CA LEU A 447 -4.72 18.80 17.03
C LEU A 447 -6.16 19.25 16.72
N GLU A 448 -7.06 18.31 16.39
CA GLU A 448 -8.47 18.61 16.13
C GLU A 448 -9.19 19.18 17.36
N ARG A 449 -8.73 18.88 18.58
CA ARG A 449 -9.21 19.50 19.83
C ARG A 449 -8.66 20.91 20.10
N GLY A 450 -7.67 21.37 19.34
CA GLY A 450 -6.91 22.60 19.62
C GLY A 450 -5.74 22.40 20.61
N GLY A 451 -5.43 21.16 21.00
CA GLY A 451 -4.31 20.82 21.89
C GLY A 451 -2.97 20.79 21.17
N ILE A 452 -2.44 21.97 20.79
CA ILE A 452 -1.20 22.08 19.99
C ILE A 452 0.02 21.44 20.67
N ASP A 453 0.18 21.63 21.98
CA ASP A 453 1.31 21.08 22.72
C ASP A 453 1.25 19.54 22.80
N GLU A 454 0.06 19.01 23.03
CA GLU A 454 -0.19 17.56 23.07
C GLU A 454 0.01 16.92 21.69
N ALA A 455 -0.50 17.57 20.63
CA ALA A 455 -0.29 17.13 19.25
C ALA A 455 1.20 17.11 18.89
N SER A 456 1.93 18.18 19.24
CA SER A 456 3.37 18.28 19.02
C SER A 456 4.14 17.17 19.75
N TYR A 457 3.75 16.85 20.98
CA TYR A 457 4.33 15.74 21.74
C TYR A 457 4.14 14.40 21.02
N PHE A 458 2.90 14.06 20.63
CA PHE A 458 2.61 12.78 19.97
C PHE A 458 3.31 12.64 18.62
N PHE A 459 3.30 13.69 17.78
CA PHE A 459 3.97 13.64 16.48
C PHE A 459 5.49 13.54 16.61
N THR A 460 6.10 14.25 17.57
CA THR A 460 7.55 14.16 17.80
C THR A 460 7.95 12.76 18.26
N ARG A 461 7.20 12.18 19.22
CA ARG A 461 7.41 10.80 19.69
C ARG A 461 7.28 9.76 18.57
N ALA A 462 6.21 9.86 17.78
CA ALA A 462 5.99 8.97 16.64
C ALA A 462 7.11 9.09 15.60
N GLN A 463 7.56 10.32 15.32
CA GLN A 463 8.66 10.56 14.40
C GLN A 463 9.99 9.97 14.89
N GLU A 464 10.33 10.15 16.17
CA GLU A 464 11.55 9.60 16.77
C GLU A 464 11.59 8.07 16.70
N GLN A 465 10.46 7.41 17.01
CA GLN A 465 10.35 5.96 16.93
C GLN A 465 10.39 5.46 15.48
N ALA A 466 9.64 6.10 14.57
CA ALA A 466 9.65 5.76 13.15
C ALA A 466 11.06 5.88 12.55
N MET A 467 11.83 6.87 12.97
CA MET A 467 13.22 7.04 12.53
C MET A 467 14.12 5.88 12.99
N GLN A 468 13.93 5.36 14.22
CA GLN A 468 14.67 4.20 14.72
C GLN A 468 14.34 2.92 13.94
N ASP A 469 13.09 2.79 13.50
CA ASP A 469 12.59 1.65 12.76
C ASP A 469 12.73 1.81 11.22
N ASN A 470 13.37 2.90 10.75
CA ASN A 470 13.49 3.28 9.34
C ASN A 470 12.17 3.36 8.55
N ASP A 471 11.05 3.62 9.23
CA ASP A 471 9.75 3.89 8.60
C ASP A 471 9.70 5.35 8.11
N MET A 472 10.37 5.60 6.98
CA MET A 472 10.46 6.95 6.40
C MET A 472 9.10 7.50 5.93
N ALA A 473 8.12 6.65 5.64
CA ALA A 473 6.77 7.09 5.31
C ALA A 473 6.08 7.71 6.54
N THR A 474 6.25 7.11 7.72
CA THR A 474 5.71 7.68 8.96
C THR A 474 6.50 8.88 9.45
N VAL A 475 7.83 8.88 9.31
CA VAL A 475 8.66 10.08 9.54
C VAL A 475 8.14 11.26 8.71
N GLY A 476 7.85 11.02 7.42
CA GLY A 476 7.27 12.02 6.52
C GLY A 476 5.92 12.55 7.00
N ARG A 477 5.00 11.66 7.40
CA ARG A 477 3.67 12.03 7.92
C ARG A 477 3.76 12.89 9.18
N CYS A 478 4.58 12.49 10.14
CA CYS A 478 4.75 13.26 11.38
C CYS A 478 5.42 14.61 11.11
N ALA A 479 6.44 14.65 10.25
CA ALA A 479 7.08 15.90 9.84
C ALA A 479 6.10 16.86 9.15
N ASN A 480 5.23 16.35 8.29
CA ASN A 480 4.19 17.15 7.62
C ASN A 480 3.21 17.74 8.65
N ASN A 481 2.72 16.94 9.60
CA ASN A 481 1.81 17.42 10.65
C ASN A 481 2.45 18.45 11.59
N LEU A 482 3.73 18.27 11.95
CA LEU A 482 4.50 19.26 12.70
C LEU A 482 4.68 20.57 11.90
N GLY A 483 4.75 20.47 10.57
CA GLY A 483 4.75 21.62 9.67
C GLY A 483 3.43 22.40 9.70
N ILE A 484 2.29 21.68 9.72
CA ILE A 484 0.96 22.28 9.84
C ILE A 484 0.84 23.05 11.16
N ILE A 485 1.27 22.44 12.27
CA ILE A 485 1.27 23.08 13.59
C ILE A 485 2.12 24.35 13.57
N ALA A 486 3.35 24.29 13.05
CA ALA A 486 4.23 25.46 12.98
C ALA A 486 3.61 26.58 12.12
N ASN A 487 2.93 26.23 11.03
CA ASN A 487 2.23 27.19 10.18
C ASN A 487 1.06 27.87 10.91
N MET A 488 0.26 27.11 11.68
CA MET A 488 -0.83 27.65 12.52
C MET A 488 -0.33 28.60 13.60
N GLN A 489 0.86 28.33 14.15
CA GLN A 489 1.53 29.18 15.15
C GLN A 489 2.19 30.43 14.54
N GLY A 490 2.30 30.51 13.21
CA GLY A 490 2.99 31.60 12.51
C GLY A 490 4.51 31.43 12.44
N ASP A 491 5.07 30.31 12.92
CA ASP A 491 6.48 29.96 12.75
C ASP A 491 6.69 29.34 11.35
N TYR A 492 6.61 30.21 10.34
CA TYR A 492 6.69 29.78 8.95
C TYR A 492 8.06 29.21 8.58
N ALA A 493 9.13 29.62 9.28
CA ALA A 493 10.47 29.08 9.05
C ALA A 493 10.55 27.60 9.50
N ARG A 494 10.02 27.28 10.68
CA ARG A 494 9.92 25.91 11.16
C ARG A 494 8.98 25.07 10.29
N ALA A 495 7.88 25.65 9.81
CA ALA A 495 6.96 24.98 8.88
C ALA A 495 7.66 24.56 7.58
N VAL A 496 8.37 25.49 6.91
CA VAL A 496 9.14 25.20 5.70
C VAL A 496 10.18 24.09 5.95
N GLY A 497 10.91 24.17 7.07
CA GLY A 497 11.88 23.14 7.44
C GLY A 497 11.23 21.77 7.67
N ALA A 498 10.06 21.73 8.28
CA ALA A 498 9.32 20.50 8.54
C ALA A 498 8.79 19.84 7.26
N TYR A 499 8.17 20.61 6.35
CA TYR A 499 7.73 20.08 5.06
C TYR A 499 8.89 19.64 4.17
N THR A 500 10.03 20.33 4.20
CA THR A 500 11.23 19.92 3.45
C THR A 500 11.75 18.57 3.96
N ARG A 501 11.78 18.36 5.28
CA ARG A 501 12.11 17.04 5.87
C ARG A 501 11.08 15.98 5.50
N ALA A 502 9.79 16.34 5.47
CA ALA A 502 8.73 15.43 5.06
C ALA A 502 8.93 14.95 3.62
N ILE A 503 9.22 15.86 2.68
CA ILE A 503 9.54 15.53 1.29
C ILE A 503 10.74 14.58 1.21
N ALA A 504 11.85 14.88 1.89
CA ALA A 504 13.03 14.02 1.87
C ALA A 504 12.74 12.61 2.42
N ALA A 505 11.95 12.50 3.50
CA ALA A 505 11.54 11.22 4.06
C ALA A 505 10.61 10.45 3.10
N TYR A 506 9.66 11.14 2.46
CA TYR A 506 8.78 10.53 1.47
C TYR A 506 9.51 10.11 0.18
N GLU A 507 10.55 10.84 -0.24
CA GLU A 507 11.44 10.44 -1.34
C GLU A 507 12.17 9.14 -1.02
N GLN A 508 12.70 9.01 0.20
CA GLN A 508 13.32 7.75 0.67
C GLN A 508 12.31 6.61 0.73
N ALA A 509 11.07 6.89 1.16
CA ALA A 509 9.98 5.93 1.21
C ALA A 509 9.33 5.66 -0.16
N ARG A 510 9.69 6.39 -1.22
CA ARG A 510 9.02 6.42 -2.54
C ARG A 510 7.50 6.66 -2.45
N TYR A 511 7.06 7.44 -1.47
CA TYR A 511 5.66 7.77 -1.26
C TYR A 511 5.31 9.10 -1.96
N HIS A 512 5.06 9.02 -3.26
CA HIS A 512 4.89 10.20 -4.13
C HIS A 512 3.70 11.09 -3.76
N ARG A 513 2.59 10.52 -3.26
CA ARG A 513 1.45 11.29 -2.79
C ARG A 513 1.82 12.22 -1.62
N GLY A 514 2.60 11.73 -0.66
CA GLY A 514 3.07 12.55 0.47
C GLY A 514 3.99 13.69 0.04
N ILE A 515 4.81 13.48 -1.01
CA ILE A 515 5.63 14.56 -1.60
C ILE A 515 4.73 15.67 -2.15
N ALA A 516 3.69 15.30 -2.90
CA ALA A 516 2.74 16.23 -3.50
C ALA A 516 1.99 17.04 -2.41
N GLU A 517 1.52 16.37 -1.35
CA GLU A 517 0.87 17.00 -0.19
C GLU A 517 1.80 17.97 0.54
N SER A 518 3.06 17.60 0.80
CA SER A 518 4.02 18.50 1.44
C SER A 518 4.40 19.70 0.57
N ARG A 519 4.43 19.55 -0.76
CA ARG A 519 4.61 20.67 -1.70
C ARG A 519 3.41 21.62 -1.71
N HIS A 520 2.19 21.09 -1.67
CA HIS A 520 0.99 21.89 -1.52
C HIS A 520 1.03 22.73 -0.23
N ASN A 521 1.40 22.11 0.90
CA ASN A 521 1.52 22.80 2.18
C ASN A 521 2.65 23.85 2.20
N LEU A 522 3.77 23.59 1.51
CA LEU A 522 4.80 24.62 1.28
C LEU A 522 4.26 25.81 0.49
N GLY A 523 3.42 25.57 -0.53
CA GLY A 523 2.74 26.61 -1.29
C GLY A 523 1.91 27.52 -0.38
N ILE A 524 1.11 26.93 0.51
CA ILE A 524 0.33 27.66 1.52
C ILE A 524 1.27 28.47 2.44
N THR A 525 2.32 27.85 3.00
CA THR A 525 3.23 28.55 3.92
C THR A 525 3.98 29.70 3.24
N TYR A 526 4.43 29.54 2.00
CA TYR A 526 5.05 30.64 1.25
C TYR A 526 4.06 31.77 0.94
N ARG A 527 2.78 31.44 0.67
CA ARG A 527 1.71 32.43 0.54
C ARG A 527 1.56 33.24 1.82
N GLU A 528 1.56 32.57 2.98
CA GLU A 528 1.46 33.24 4.28
C GLU A 528 2.68 34.12 4.60
N GLN A 529 3.86 33.77 4.10
CA GLN A 529 5.07 34.61 4.16
C GLN A 529 5.06 35.79 3.16
N GLY A 530 4.06 35.88 2.26
CA GLY A 530 4.03 36.84 1.15
C GLY A 530 5.01 36.53 0.02
N ARG A 531 5.67 35.36 0.02
CA ARG A 531 6.61 34.91 -1.02
C ARG A 531 5.86 34.26 -2.18
N LEU A 532 5.07 35.06 -2.89
CA LEU A 532 4.09 34.57 -3.86
C LEU A 532 4.70 33.79 -5.05
N ASP A 533 5.93 34.09 -5.46
CA ASP A 533 6.60 33.35 -6.54
C ASP A 533 6.94 31.91 -6.10
N HIS A 534 7.52 31.76 -4.91
CA HIS A 534 7.84 30.44 -4.34
C HIS A 534 6.56 29.65 -4.02
N ALA A 535 5.50 30.35 -3.58
CA ALA A 535 4.21 29.74 -3.35
C ALA A 535 3.65 29.13 -4.64
N LEU A 536 3.72 29.88 -5.74
CA LEU A 536 3.24 29.44 -7.04
C LEU A 536 4.06 28.27 -7.59
N GLU A 537 5.39 28.32 -7.48
CA GLU A 537 6.27 27.20 -7.88
C GLU A 537 5.92 25.90 -7.16
N ALA A 538 5.72 25.98 -5.83
CA ALA A 538 5.34 24.83 -5.02
C ALA A 538 3.95 24.28 -5.38
N ALA A 539 2.98 25.17 -5.62
CA ALA A 539 1.63 24.78 -6.06
C ALA A 539 1.63 24.16 -7.47
N ASP A 540 2.41 24.69 -8.40
CA ASP A 540 2.58 24.13 -9.75
C ASP A 540 3.26 22.76 -9.73
N ALA A 541 4.20 22.54 -8.81
CA ALA A 541 4.75 21.20 -8.57
C ALA A 541 3.68 20.25 -8.04
N ALA A 542 2.89 20.65 -7.04
CA ALA A 542 1.83 19.82 -6.46
C ALA A 542 0.74 19.43 -7.48
N VAL A 543 0.31 20.36 -8.34
CA VAL A 543 -0.66 20.08 -9.42
C VAL A 543 -0.07 19.07 -10.42
N ARG A 544 1.18 19.25 -10.85
CA ARG A 544 1.85 18.30 -11.77
C ARG A 544 2.02 16.92 -11.15
N ASP A 545 2.38 16.84 -9.87
CA ASP A 545 2.49 15.57 -9.17
C ASP A 545 1.13 14.87 -9.08
N ALA A 546 0.05 15.61 -8.79
CA ALA A 546 -1.30 15.08 -8.75
C ALA A 546 -1.75 14.51 -10.11
N GLU A 547 -1.41 15.19 -11.20
CA GLU A 547 -1.68 14.73 -12.58
C GLU A 547 -0.86 13.49 -12.93
N TRP A 548 0.42 13.45 -12.56
CA TRP A 548 1.27 12.27 -12.75
C TRP A 548 0.75 11.06 -11.97
N LEU A 549 0.19 11.29 -10.78
CA LEU A 549 -0.44 10.27 -9.94
C LEU A 549 -1.83 9.83 -10.42
N ASP A 550 -2.41 10.51 -11.41
CA ASP A 550 -3.83 10.38 -11.79
C ASP A 550 -4.80 10.55 -10.59
N ASP A 551 -4.39 11.31 -9.57
CA ASP A 551 -5.20 11.58 -8.38
C ASP A 551 -6.08 12.81 -8.62
N ARG A 552 -7.26 12.58 -9.22
CA ARG A 552 -8.23 13.65 -9.48
C ARG A 552 -8.66 14.39 -8.21
N GLY A 553 -8.76 13.70 -7.06
CA GLY A 553 -9.18 14.31 -5.80
C GLY A 553 -8.13 15.28 -5.29
N PHE A 554 -6.88 14.83 -5.21
CA PHE A 554 -5.79 15.70 -4.77
C PHE A 554 -5.48 16.80 -5.78
N LYS A 555 -5.67 16.56 -7.09
CA LYS A 555 -5.58 17.61 -8.12
C LYS A 555 -6.52 18.77 -7.82
N ALA A 556 -7.78 18.50 -7.45
CA ALA A 556 -8.74 19.54 -7.11
C ALA A 556 -8.29 20.38 -5.89
N GLN A 557 -7.77 19.73 -4.84
CA GLN A 557 -7.19 20.44 -3.70
C GLN A 557 -5.97 21.30 -4.07
N ALA A 558 -5.06 20.76 -4.90
CA ALA A 558 -3.90 21.49 -5.38
C ALA A 558 -4.28 22.71 -6.24
N LEU A 559 -5.31 22.57 -7.09
CA LEU A 559 -5.89 23.67 -7.87
C LEU A 559 -6.52 24.73 -6.98
N ALA A 560 -7.28 24.35 -5.95
CA ALA A 560 -7.85 25.28 -4.98
C ALA A 560 -6.77 26.06 -4.23
N GLY A 561 -5.70 25.39 -3.77
CA GLY A 561 -4.54 26.04 -3.15
C GLY A 561 -3.84 27.01 -4.10
N ARG A 562 -3.69 26.65 -5.38
CA ARG A 562 -3.12 27.55 -6.39
C ARG A 562 -4.04 28.75 -6.67
N ALA A 563 -5.35 28.54 -6.69
CA ALA A 563 -6.34 29.61 -6.83
C ALA A 563 -6.22 30.64 -5.69
N GLU A 564 -6.01 30.21 -4.44
CA GLU A 564 -5.73 31.15 -3.34
C GLU A 564 -4.45 31.96 -3.55
N ILE A 565 -3.40 31.33 -4.09
CA ILE A 565 -2.16 32.04 -4.41
C ILE A 565 -2.41 33.06 -5.54
N ARG A 566 -3.25 32.73 -6.54
CA ARG A 566 -3.68 33.67 -7.57
C ARG A 566 -4.47 34.84 -7.00
N LEU A 567 -5.31 34.62 -5.99
CA LEU A 567 -6.00 35.70 -5.26
C LEU A 567 -4.99 36.63 -4.57
N ALA A 568 -4.01 36.07 -3.87
CA ALA A 568 -2.95 36.86 -3.24
C ALA A 568 -2.10 37.64 -4.27
N GLN A 569 -1.96 37.13 -5.49
CA GLN A 569 -1.33 37.83 -6.62
C GLN A 569 -2.23 38.90 -7.28
N GLY A 570 -3.49 39.05 -6.85
CA GLY A 570 -4.43 39.97 -7.47
C GLY A 570 -4.88 39.55 -8.88
N LYS A 571 -4.95 38.24 -9.16
CA LYS A 571 -5.33 37.67 -10.47
C LYS A 571 -6.69 36.93 -10.37
N PRO A 572 -7.81 37.65 -10.21
CA PRO A 572 -9.10 37.05 -9.88
C PRO A 572 -9.65 36.16 -11.00
N GLU A 573 -9.41 36.45 -12.28
CA GLU A 573 -9.93 35.65 -13.39
C GLU A 573 -9.30 34.25 -13.44
N LEU A 574 -8.01 34.15 -13.11
CA LEU A 574 -7.33 32.85 -13.01
C LEU A 574 -7.81 32.08 -11.79
N ALA A 575 -7.95 32.76 -10.64
CA ALA A 575 -8.47 32.14 -9.42
C ALA A 575 -9.88 31.58 -9.61
N ILE A 576 -10.78 32.31 -10.29
CA ILE A 576 -12.14 31.83 -10.61
C ILE A 576 -12.07 30.54 -11.43
N ARG A 577 -11.27 30.50 -12.50
CA ARG A 577 -11.18 29.32 -13.37
C ARG A 577 -10.69 28.09 -12.62
N GLU A 578 -9.60 28.23 -11.86
CA GLU A 578 -9.00 27.11 -11.12
C GLU A 578 -9.91 26.64 -9.98
N ALA A 579 -10.53 27.56 -9.23
CA ALA A 579 -11.47 27.19 -8.17
C ALA A 579 -12.77 26.57 -8.72
N GLN A 580 -13.23 26.97 -9.92
CA GLN A 580 -14.37 26.32 -10.58
C GLN A 580 -14.04 24.91 -11.08
N GLU A 581 -12.82 24.67 -11.56
CA GLU A 581 -12.36 23.33 -11.92
C GLU A 581 -12.30 22.42 -10.68
N ALA A 582 -11.72 22.91 -9.58
CA ALA A 582 -11.72 22.20 -8.30
C ALA A 582 -13.15 21.88 -7.81
N LEU A 583 -14.03 22.88 -7.85
CA LEU A 583 -15.44 22.75 -7.46
C LEU A 583 -16.19 21.69 -8.26
N ALA A 584 -15.96 21.63 -9.57
CA ALA A 584 -16.58 20.62 -10.42
C ALA A 584 -16.16 19.21 -10.01
N ILE A 585 -14.87 19.01 -9.74
CA ILE A 585 -14.33 17.71 -9.30
C ILE A 585 -14.88 17.33 -7.91
N HIS A 586 -14.89 18.25 -6.93
CA HIS A 586 -15.41 17.95 -5.60
C HIS A 586 -16.92 17.66 -5.61
N ARG A 587 -17.70 18.31 -6.50
CA ARG A 587 -19.11 17.98 -6.73
C ARG A 587 -19.32 16.60 -7.33
N GLU A 588 -18.56 16.25 -8.37
CA GLU A 588 -18.58 14.90 -8.97
C GLU A 588 -18.30 13.81 -7.92
N ARG A 589 -17.49 14.14 -6.91
CA ARG A 589 -17.10 13.25 -5.81
C ARG A 589 -18.02 13.30 -4.59
N ASN A 590 -19.03 14.16 -4.59
CA ASN A 590 -19.91 14.44 -3.44
C ASN A 590 -19.15 14.87 -2.16
N ASP A 591 -18.04 15.59 -2.30
CA ASP A 591 -17.29 16.14 -1.16
C ASP A 591 -17.85 17.51 -0.76
N GLY A 592 -18.86 17.50 0.11
CA GLY A 592 -19.56 18.72 0.51
C GLY A 592 -18.71 19.71 1.31
N VAL A 593 -17.59 19.28 1.92
CA VAL A 593 -16.72 20.17 2.69
C VAL A 593 -15.80 20.94 1.75
N LEU A 594 -15.10 20.22 0.87
CA LEU A 594 -14.22 20.85 -0.11
C LEU A 594 -15.01 21.67 -1.13
N GLU A 595 -16.25 21.28 -1.45
CA GLU A 595 -17.17 22.12 -2.22
C GLU A 595 -17.36 23.50 -1.58
N MET A 596 -17.56 23.58 -0.26
CA MET A 596 -17.74 24.86 0.43
C MET A 596 -16.44 25.66 0.49
N GLU A 597 -15.28 25.01 0.59
CA GLU A 597 -13.98 25.67 0.51
C GLU A 597 -13.75 26.29 -0.87
N ASP A 598 -14.06 25.57 -1.95
CA ASP A 598 -13.94 26.10 -3.31
C ASP A 598 -14.90 27.27 -3.54
N LEU A 599 -16.14 27.18 -3.05
CA LEU A 599 -17.11 28.28 -3.13
C LEU A 599 -16.61 29.53 -2.37
N ARG A 600 -15.96 29.38 -1.22
CA ARG A 600 -15.32 30.50 -0.50
C ARG A 600 -14.23 31.14 -1.36
N ILE A 601 -13.37 30.34 -2.00
CA ILE A 601 -12.29 30.84 -2.86
C ILE A 601 -12.89 31.59 -4.07
N VAL A 602 -13.93 31.03 -4.71
CA VAL A 602 -14.67 31.70 -5.79
C VAL A 602 -15.25 33.03 -5.30
N ALA A 603 -15.86 33.08 -4.12
CA ALA A 603 -16.40 34.31 -3.56
C ALA A 603 -15.31 35.38 -3.33
N GLY A 604 -14.17 34.97 -2.78
CA GLY A 604 -13.00 35.86 -2.64
C GLY A 604 -12.53 36.42 -3.98
N ALA A 605 -12.51 35.58 -5.02
CA ALA A 605 -12.16 35.97 -6.39
C ALA A 605 -13.17 36.95 -7.01
N LEU A 606 -14.47 36.70 -6.84
CA LEU A 606 -15.55 37.58 -7.28
C LEU A 606 -15.46 38.95 -6.62
N GLY A 607 -15.15 38.99 -5.31
CA GLY A 607 -14.94 40.23 -4.57
C GLY A 607 -13.77 41.04 -5.15
N LEU A 608 -12.63 40.41 -5.44
CA LEU A 608 -11.51 41.09 -6.10
C LEU A 608 -11.84 41.55 -7.53
N ALA A 609 -12.70 40.83 -8.24
CA ALA A 609 -13.19 41.21 -9.57
C ALA A 609 -14.28 42.31 -9.56
N GLY A 610 -14.60 42.90 -8.40
CA GLY A 610 -15.61 43.96 -8.29
C GLY A 610 -17.05 43.46 -8.13
N LYS A 611 -17.30 42.15 -8.13
CA LYS A 611 -18.63 41.54 -7.98
C LYS A 611 -18.98 41.34 -6.50
N MET A 612 -19.03 42.45 -5.78
CA MET A 612 -19.10 42.48 -4.30
C MET A 612 -20.36 41.79 -3.75
N ARG A 613 -21.51 42.00 -4.40
CA ARG A 613 -22.79 41.42 -3.95
C ARG A 613 -22.82 39.89 -4.10
N ASP A 614 -22.40 39.39 -5.26
CA ASP A 614 -22.31 37.94 -5.51
C ASP A 614 -21.33 37.26 -4.53
N ALA A 615 -20.21 37.92 -4.24
CA ALA A 615 -19.23 37.45 -3.27
C ALA A 615 -19.80 37.40 -1.84
N GLU A 616 -20.52 38.44 -1.42
CA GLU A 616 -21.13 38.49 -0.10
C GLU A 616 -22.20 37.40 0.07
N ASP A 617 -23.13 37.29 -0.89
CA ASP A 617 -24.20 36.28 -0.86
C ASP A 617 -23.61 34.87 -0.78
N MET A 618 -22.55 34.60 -1.55
CA MET A 618 -21.86 33.31 -1.55
C MET A 618 -21.14 33.03 -0.23
N LEU A 619 -20.43 34.00 0.36
CA LEU A 619 -19.77 33.84 1.67
C LEU A 619 -20.78 33.59 2.78
N ARG A 620 -21.93 34.29 2.78
CA ARG A 620 -23.00 34.06 3.75
C ARG A 620 -23.60 32.66 3.63
N ALA A 621 -23.81 32.17 2.40
CA ALA A 621 -24.27 30.81 2.17
C ALA A 621 -23.26 29.76 2.66
N VAL A 622 -21.96 29.98 2.41
CA VAL A 622 -20.88 29.12 2.93
C VAL A 622 -20.88 29.11 4.47
N ILE A 623 -20.98 30.26 5.12
CA ILE A 623 -21.03 30.36 6.59
C ILE A 623 -22.23 29.59 7.15
N ALA A 624 -23.42 29.76 6.57
CA ALA A 624 -24.62 29.07 7.02
C ALA A 624 -24.46 27.54 6.90
N ARG A 625 -24.10 27.05 5.71
CA ARG A 625 -23.92 25.61 5.46
C ARG A 625 -22.79 25.02 6.30
N ALA A 626 -21.67 25.72 6.46
CA ALA A 626 -20.57 25.27 7.31
C ALA A 626 -20.94 25.24 8.80
N THR A 627 -21.83 26.13 9.26
CA THR A 627 -22.36 26.13 10.63
C THR A 627 -23.29 24.94 10.85
N GLU A 628 -24.18 24.65 9.90
CA GLU A 628 -25.08 23.49 9.96
C GLU A 628 -24.33 22.14 10.00
N HIS A 629 -23.12 22.08 9.43
CA HIS A 629 -22.28 20.88 9.38
C HIS A 629 -21.16 20.86 10.43
N ASP A 630 -21.23 21.71 11.47
CA ASP A 630 -20.24 21.79 12.57
C ASP A 630 -18.79 21.92 12.07
N ARG A 631 -18.54 22.84 11.12
CA ARG A 631 -17.21 23.11 10.53
C ARG A 631 -16.62 24.43 11.03
N PRO A 632 -16.13 24.52 12.27
CA PRO A 632 -15.72 25.79 12.89
C PRO A 632 -14.57 26.50 12.16
N LEU A 633 -13.59 25.75 11.63
CA LEU A 633 -12.47 26.35 10.90
C LEU A 633 -12.93 27.04 9.60
N LEU A 634 -13.82 26.38 8.85
CA LEU A 634 -14.36 26.92 7.61
C LEU A 634 -15.27 28.13 7.88
N VAL A 635 -16.09 28.07 8.93
CA VAL A 635 -16.88 29.22 9.39
C VAL A 635 -15.98 30.41 9.69
N ALA A 636 -14.92 30.22 10.50
CA ALA A 636 -13.99 31.29 10.86
C ALA A 636 -13.27 31.88 9.64
N THR A 637 -12.85 31.02 8.71
CA THR A 637 -12.16 31.44 7.48
C THR A 637 -13.09 32.24 6.56
N ALA A 638 -14.33 31.78 6.36
CA ALA A 638 -15.32 32.50 5.57
C ALA A 638 -15.77 33.82 6.25
N GLN A 639 -15.88 33.84 7.58
CA GLN A 639 -16.15 35.07 8.35
C GLN A 639 -15.01 36.09 8.23
N ARG A 640 -13.74 35.66 8.28
CA ARG A 640 -12.58 36.53 8.03
C ARG A 640 -12.63 37.13 6.63
N ASP A 641 -12.90 36.30 5.61
CA ASP A 641 -12.99 36.76 4.23
C ASP A 641 -14.16 37.73 4.02
N LEU A 642 -15.31 37.46 4.66
CA LEU A 642 -16.48 38.34 4.65
C LEU A 642 -16.20 39.67 5.38
N ALA A 643 -15.47 39.64 6.50
CA ALA A 643 -15.05 40.85 7.20
C ALA A 643 -14.22 41.77 6.30
N GLY A 644 -13.25 41.19 5.58
CA GLY A 644 -12.44 41.92 4.60
C GLY A 644 -13.28 42.48 3.43
N LEU A 645 -14.27 41.72 2.95
CA LEU A 645 -15.19 42.17 1.90
C LEU A 645 -16.05 43.36 2.38
N LEU A 646 -16.68 43.24 3.55
CA LEU A 646 -17.55 44.27 4.15
C LEU A 646 -16.79 45.56 4.46
N HIS A 647 -15.52 45.45 4.89
CA HIS A 647 -14.68 46.62 5.09
C HIS A 647 -14.45 47.39 3.77
N ARG A 648 -14.22 46.68 2.65
CA ARG A 648 -14.08 47.31 1.33
C ARG A 648 -15.36 47.94 0.80
N THR A 649 -16.54 47.43 1.19
CA THR A 649 -17.84 47.99 0.80
C THR A 649 -18.33 49.10 1.74
N GLY A 650 -17.61 49.37 2.84
CA GLY A 650 -17.88 50.47 3.77
C GLY A 650 -18.75 50.10 4.98
N ASP A 651 -19.14 48.84 5.15
CA ASP A 651 -19.90 48.39 6.32
C ASP A 651 -18.95 47.99 7.47
N GLY A 652 -18.38 49.01 8.14
CA GLY A 652 -17.41 48.80 9.22
C GLY A 652 -17.98 48.06 10.44
N ALA A 653 -19.27 48.22 10.73
CA ALA A 653 -19.91 47.57 11.86
C ALA A 653 -20.07 46.06 11.62
N ALA A 654 -20.59 45.67 10.44
CA ALA A 654 -20.69 44.26 10.08
C ALA A 654 -19.31 43.62 9.89
N ALA A 655 -18.33 44.35 9.33
CA ALA A 655 -16.95 43.90 9.22
C ALA A 655 -16.35 43.58 10.60
N THR A 656 -16.54 44.46 11.59
CA THR A 656 -16.07 44.25 12.96
C THR A 656 -16.72 43.03 13.60
N ALA A 657 -18.03 42.84 13.41
CA ALA A 657 -18.75 41.69 13.95
C ALA A 657 -18.22 40.35 13.38
N MET A 658 -17.98 40.29 12.06
CA MET A 658 -17.44 39.10 11.41
C MET A 658 -15.99 38.83 11.82
N ALA A 659 -15.14 39.86 11.92
CA ALA A 659 -13.75 39.74 12.36
C ALA A 659 -13.65 39.16 13.78
N ARG A 660 -14.45 39.68 14.72
CA ARG A 660 -14.47 39.19 16.11
C ARG A 660 -14.97 37.75 16.24
N ALA A 661 -15.97 37.38 15.45
CA ALA A 661 -16.49 36.01 15.42
C ALA A 661 -15.43 35.01 14.89
N ALA A 662 -14.74 35.38 13.80
CA ALA A 662 -13.64 34.59 13.26
C ALA A 662 -12.50 34.46 14.28
N ARG A 663 -12.09 35.57 14.89
CA ARG A 663 -11.01 35.65 15.87
C ARG A 663 -11.26 34.72 17.07
N ALA A 664 -12.46 34.76 17.65
CA ALA A 664 -12.83 33.93 18.78
C ALA A 664 -12.79 32.43 18.46
N THR A 665 -13.06 32.05 17.20
CA THR A 665 -12.96 30.67 16.76
C THR A 665 -11.50 30.27 16.51
N PHE A 666 -10.69 31.12 15.87
CA PHE A 666 -9.27 30.85 15.65
C PHE A 666 -8.47 30.73 16.96
N ASP A 667 -8.79 31.56 17.94
CA ASP A 667 -8.20 31.51 19.29
C ASP A 667 -8.45 30.15 19.96
N ARG A 668 -9.69 29.65 19.88
CA ARG A 668 -10.08 28.33 20.39
C ARG A 668 -9.37 27.18 19.68
N LEU A 669 -9.05 27.35 18.40
CA LEU A 669 -8.33 26.38 17.57
C LEU A 669 -6.80 26.52 17.68
N GLY A 670 -6.29 27.48 18.46
CA GLY A 670 -4.86 27.76 18.59
C GLY A 670 -4.20 28.32 17.32
N ALA A 671 -4.98 28.87 16.39
CA ALA A 671 -4.50 29.44 15.13
C ALA A 671 -3.96 30.88 15.35
N ASN A 672 -2.89 31.00 16.14
CA ASN A 672 -2.34 32.29 16.58
C ASN A 672 -1.93 33.22 15.43
N ALA A 673 -1.49 32.65 14.29
CA ALA A 673 -1.20 33.44 13.10
C ALA A 673 -2.43 34.19 12.58
N GLU A 674 -3.59 33.54 12.56
CA GLU A 674 -4.85 34.16 12.11
C GLU A 674 -5.39 35.16 13.15
N VAL A 675 -5.24 34.86 14.44
CA VAL A 675 -5.57 35.81 15.52
C VAL A 675 -4.77 37.10 15.36
N GLY A 676 -3.45 37.01 15.16
CA GLY A 676 -2.59 38.18 14.96
C GLY A 676 -2.96 39.01 13.73
N LYS A 677 -3.34 38.36 12.62
CA LYS A 677 -3.83 39.05 11.41
C LYS A 677 -5.15 39.77 11.65
N LEU A 678 -6.08 39.13 12.36
CA LEU A 678 -7.37 39.73 12.70
C LEU A 678 -7.22 40.88 13.71
N ASP A 679 -6.32 40.79 14.68
CA ASP A 679 -6.00 41.87 15.60
C ASP A 679 -5.45 43.10 14.84
N ALA A 680 -4.55 42.87 13.88
CA ALA A 680 -4.03 43.93 13.00
C ALA A 680 -5.12 44.51 12.10
N PHE A 681 -6.02 43.68 11.56
CA PHE A 681 -7.15 44.12 10.75
C PHE A 681 -8.15 44.95 11.56
N GLU A 682 -8.52 44.52 12.76
CA GLU A 682 -9.43 45.28 13.64
C GLU A 682 -8.88 46.66 13.97
N ALA A 683 -7.55 46.81 14.11
CA ALA A 683 -6.92 48.11 14.32
C ALA A 683 -7.08 49.09 13.13
N THR A 684 -7.43 48.59 11.94
CA THR A 684 -7.72 49.42 10.74
C THR A 684 -9.19 49.82 10.62
N LEU A 685 -10.09 49.23 11.41
CA LEU A 685 -11.51 49.51 11.37
C LEU A 685 -11.84 50.81 12.13
N PRO A 686 -12.86 51.59 11.68
CA PRO A 686 -13.27 52.79 12.39
C PRO A 686 -13.74 52.43 13.81
N VAL A 687 -13.23 53.13 14.82
CA VAL A 687 -13.69 52.98 16.20
C VAL A 687 -15.16 53.41 16.27
N ALA A 688 -16.06 52.48 16.60
CA ALA A 688 -17.46 52.82 16.83
C ALA A 688 -17.56 53.92 17.91
N PRO A 689 -18.38 54.97 17.74
CA PRO A 689 -18.63 55.93 18.80
C PRO A 689 -19.14 55.18 20.04
N ARG A 690 -18.52 55.45 21.19
CA ARG A 690 -18.87 54.84 22.48
C ARG A 690 -20.29 55.14 22.91
#